data_AF-F4PSP0-F1
#
_entry.id   AF-F4PSP0-F1
#
_cell.length_a   1.000
_cell.length_b   1.000
_cell.length_c   1.000
_cell.angle_alpha   90.00
_cell.angle_beta   90.00
_cell.angle_gamma   90.00
#
_symmetry.space_group_name_H-M   'P 1'
#
loop_
_entity.id
_entity.type
_entity.pdbx_description
1 polymer ?
#
loop_
_entity_poly.entity_id
_entity_poly.type
_entity_poly.pdbx_seq_one_letter_code
_entity_poly.pdbx_strand_id
1 'polypeptide(L)'
;MDTTATTTIINRFTSDLGKLKELGPGLDGLKNILEELVVSLVGLETTAVSGSGDSDLSLILDLVRTIDATKTEDYRLYVIGWVACSIILNNLLAPTTSVEAADLWRQRIAPLSSAFIKFSSCRGVNDLAFAFPNIDQQDLSNQVLSNVKQRRLLTLSKIIDDLKNGKNVLFALMALRSLVYTGLPEAEWDVVDQVVKSDAVSSILSIAKDSFDVLSLNSNKNASAADELAKLNLQLNQFRLTDQSSKEYVQLVCNESYRLLLNFTDSTVGFEYLVKESTLPIFYNVLSHYSDVELVQPVRSTFYIFEKIVETSLQWGHYVVTNLGLLKLIAGMGKDALRFSNEIVTIFTHLTGSTFESQPLEWSEIANHILPTLGQTLVADQSIARYIVNILRQLLPHPALDTAVLKQYALDQFVIDTLNRYDGTFTDDWYFLLDSCTQLISGILDVRIDPSTDILFTFESLSTVFIKLLTLLDNNQLIDTILFIFSILASIAPKRVIIASKLIQTIQDMVVSGRFQVDDTTNSSAGLLDVIDTKFSINDSSATRILWVLFQTVQSMTPDEMAEIVEQGFLTFFITLYPVVSTIETFMLYCDTLHTIISHDQDKFEREFKTELIDLKFLDLVPKPSSIDPGSTLQFHQRMVKNALVIL
;
A
#
# COMPACT_ATOMS: atom_id res chain seq x y z
N MET A 1 -18.71 5.63 25.07
CA MET A 1 -19.45 4.59 25.80
C MET A 1 -19.38 4.89 27.29
N ASP A 2 -20.41 4.51 28.05
CA ASP A 2 -20.43 4.65 29.51
C ASP A 2 -19.60 3.51 30.15
N THR A 3 -18.38 3.81 30.57
CA THR A 3 -17.44 2.85 31.21
C THR A 3 -18.04 2.19 32.46
N THR A 4 -19.03 2.85 33.08
CA THR A 4 -19.81 2.35 34.22
C THR A 4 -20.62 1.11 33.85
N ALA A 5 -21.16 1.05 32.63
CA ALA A 5 -21.97 -0.08 32.16
C ALA A 5 -21.10 -1.33 31.94
N THR A 6 -19.96 -1.18 31.25
CA THR A 6 -19.04 -2.31 31.01
C THR A 6 -18.45 -2.84 32.32
N THR A 7 -18.08 -1.96 33.25
CA THR A 7 -17.61 -2.34 34.59
C THR A 7 -18.65 -3.16 35.34
N THR A 8 -19.91 -2.73 35.28
CA THR A 8 -21.02 -3.44 35.94
C THR A 8 -21.22 -4.83 35.34
N ILE A 9 -21.17 -4.95 34.02
CA ILE A 9 -21.33 -6.23 33.31
C ILE A 9 -20.16 -7.18 33.61
N ILE A 10 -18.91 -6.70 33.58
CA ILE A 10 -17.73 -7.50 33.93
C ILE A 10 -17.80 -8.01 35.36
N ASN A 11 -18.17 -7.15 36.32
CA ASN A 11 -18.27 -7.54 37.73
C ASN A 11 -19.39 -8.57 37.95
N ARG A 12 -20.54 -8.37 37.33
CA ARG A 12 -21.66 -9.32 37.37
C ARG A 12 -21.26 -10.68 36.77
N PHE A 13 -20.65 -10.66 35.59
CA PHE A 13 -20.18 -11.87 34.92
C PHE A 13 -19.14 -12.62 35.73
N THR A 14 -18.11 -11.93 36.24
CA THR A 14 -17.05 -12.53 37.06
C THR A 14 -17.61 -13.15 38.34
N SER A 15 -18.56 -12.48 39.01
CA SER A 15 -19.29 -13.03 40.16
C SER A 15 -20.04 -14.31 39.80
N ASP A 16 -20.80 -14.30 38.72
CA ASP A 16 -21.69 -15.41 38.35
C ASP A 16 -20.90 -16.60 37.77
N LEU A 17 -19.81 -16.34 37.05
CA LEU A 17 -18.85 -17.35 36.61
C LEU A 17 -18.12 -17.99 37.80
N GLY A 18 -17.80 -17.20 38.84
CA GLY A 18 -17.26 -17.69 40.11
C GLY A 18 -18.20 -18.68 40.81
N LYS A 19 -19.51 -18.44 40.78
CA LYS A 19 -20.54 -19.34 41.34
C LYS A 19 -20.76 -20.61 40.51
N LEU A 20 -20.60 -20.54 39.18
CA LEU A 20 -20.73 -21.72 38.30
C LEU A 20 -19.67 -22.79 38.54
N LYS A 21 -18.48 -22.42 39.06
CA LYS A 21 -17.46 -23.38 39.49
C LYS A 21 -17.98 -24.37 40.55
N GLU A 22 -19.02 -24.02 41.27
CA GLU A 22 -19.55 -24.81 42.40
C GLU A 22 -20.74 -25.72 42.02
N LEU A 23 -21.35 -25.55 40.84
CA LEU A 23 -22.70 -26.14 40.57
C LEU A 23 -22.80 -27.06 39.35
N GLY A 24 -21.98 -26.91 38.30
CA GLY A 24 -22.11 -27.70 37.06
C GLY A 24 -23.51 -27.61 36.37
N PRO A 25 -23.72 -28.36 35.28
CA PRO A 25 -23.16 -28.12 33.95
C PRO A 25 -23.93 -27.05 33.14
N GLY A 26 -23.18 -26.21 32.42
CA GLY A 26 -23.65 -25.41 31.27
C GLY A 26 -23.67 -23.89 31.49
N LEU A 27 -22.97 -23.14 30.64
CA LEU A 27 -23.04 -21.67 30.57
C LEU A 27 -24.34 -21.15 29.94
N ASP A 28 -25.26 -22.04 29.57
CA ASP A 28 -26.51 -21.66 28.90
C ASP A 28 -27.40 -20.81 29.80
N GLY A 29 -27.29 -20.96 31.13
CA GLY A 29 -27.94 -20.09 32.11
C GLY A 29 -27.36 -18.66 32.16
N LEU A 30 -26.14 -18.43 31.64
CA LEU A 30 -25.50 -17.12 31.55
C LEU A 30 -25.55 -16.50 30.15
N LYS A 31 -26.30 -17.10 29.21
CA LYS A 31 -26.31 -16.69 27.79
C LYS A 31 -26.43 -15.18 27.59
N ASN A 32 -27.44 -14.55 28.20
CA ASN A 32 -27.70 -13.13 28.01
C ASN A 32 -26.56 -12.26 28.57
N ILE A 33 -25.95 -12.66 29.69
CA ILE A 33 -24.81 -11.94 30.30
C ILE A 33 -23.57 -12.07 29.40
N LEU A 34 -23.34 -13.25 28.81
CA LEU A 34 -22.26 -13.47 27.86
C LEU A 34 -22.43 -12.58 26.63
N GLU A 35 -23.63 -12.53 26.06
CA GLU A 35 -23.96 -11.69 24.89
C GLU A 35 -23.78 -10.19 25.20
N GLU A 36 -24.31 -9.69 26.33
CA GLU A 36 -24.10 -8.31 26.79
C GLU A 36 -22.62 -7.98 26.99
N LEU A 37 -21.85 -8.91 27.56
CA LEU A 37 -20.43 -8.73 27.82
C LEU A 37 -19.63 -8.66 26.53
N VAL A 38 -19.85 -9.57 25.57
CA VAL A 38 -19.09 -9.57 24.31
C VAL A 38 -19.39 -8.34 23.48
N VAL A 39 -20.66 -7.89 23.43
CA VAL A 39 -21.05 -6.64 22.74
C VAL A 39 -20.31 -5.45 23.37
N SER A 40 -20.30 -5.37 24.71
CA SER A 40 -19.63 -4.30 25.45
C SER A 40 -18.11 -4.29 25.21
N LEU A 41 -17.47 -5.47 25.23
CA LEU A 41 -16.03 -5.60 25.03
C LEU A 41 -15.62 -5.25 23.60
N VAL A 42 -16.32 -5.75 22.59
CA VAL A 42 -16.02 -5.41 21.18
C VAL A 42 -16.22 -3.91 20.95
N GLY A 43 -17.22 -3.30 21.59
CA GLY A 43 -17.38 -1.85 21.60
C GLY A 43 -16.13 -1.11 22.08
N LEU A 44 -15.54 -1.54 23.19
CA LEU A 44 -14.29 -0.98 23.73
C LEU A 44 -13.07 -1.21 22.82
N GLU A 45 -12.98 -2.37 22.15
CA GLU A 45 -11.90 -2.67 21.22
C GLU A 45 -11.83 -1.66 20.06
N THR A 46 -12.99 -1.18 19.59
CA THR A 46 -13.08 -0.24 18.46
C THR A 46 -12.80 1.23 18.83
N THR A 47 -12.88 1.58 20.11
CA THR A 47 -12.62 2.94 20.61
C THR A 47 -11.27 2.95 21.32
N ALA A 48 -10.18 3.26 20.61
CA ALA A 48 -8.87 3.45 21.25
C ALA A 48 -8.99 4.50 22.38
N VAL A 49 -8.83 4.06 23.62
CA VAL A 49 -9.10 4.87 24.82
C VAL A 49 -7.95 5.86 25.03
N SER A 50 -8.08 7.05 24.42
CA SER A 50 -7.32 8.22 24.84
C SER A 50 -7.92 8.74 26.16
N GLY A 51 -7.37 8.28 27.28
CA GLY A 51 -7.38 9.08 28.52
C GLY A 51 -8.16 8.59 29.75
N SER A 52 -8.69 7.35 29.82
CA SER A 52 -9.43 6.88 31.02
C SER A 52 -9.08 5.47 31.55
N GLY A 53 -7.95 4.86 31.19
CA GLY A 53 -7.90 3.39 31.04
C GLY A 53 -7.23 2.48 32.08
N ASP A 54 -6.59 2.93 33.17
CA ASP A 54 -5.83 1.98 34.02
C ASP A 54 -6.74 1.06 34.87
N SER A 55 -7.88 1.58 35.35
CA SER A 55 -8.88 0.78 36.10
C SER A 55 -9.61 -0.23 35.23
N ASP A 56 -10.00 0.19 34.02
CA ASP A 56 -10.81 -0.63 33.11
C ASP A 56 -9.97 -1.78 32.52
N LEU A 57 -8.73 -1.50 32.13
CA LEU A 57 -7.80 -2.53 31.68
C LEU A 57 -7.41 -3.51 32.80
N SER A 58 -7.32 -3.04 34.06
CA SER A 58 -7.09 -3.92 35.21
C SER A 58 -8.27 -4.88 35.43
N LEU A 59 -9.51 -4.39 35.27
CA LEU A 59 -10.72 -5.23 35.32
C LEU A 59 -10.75 -6.26 34.19
N ILE A 60 -10.36 -5.88 32.96
CA ILE A 60 -10.28 -6.81 31.82
C ILE A 60 -9.16 -7.86 32.06
N LEU A 61 -8.05 -7.48 32.69
CA LEU A 61 -6.99 -8.41 33.07
C LEU A 61 -7.49 -9.44 34.10
N ASP A 62 -8.29 -9.00 35.07
CA ASP A 62 -8.92 -9.89 36.05
C ASP A 62 -10.00 -10.79 35.43
N LEU A 63 -10.69 -10.31 34.38
CA LEU A 63 -11.57 -11.14 33.57
C LEU A 63 -10.79 -12.26 32.87
N VAL A 64 -9.65 -11.96 32.23
CA VAL A 64 -8.77 -12.97 31.61
C VAL A 64 -8.32 -14.01 32.64
N ARG A 65 -7.88 -13.57 33.83
CA ARG A 65 -7.51 -14.47 34.95
C ARG A 65 -8.65 -15.39 35.34
N THR A 66 -9.83 -14.82 35.51
CA THR A 66 -11.02 -15.56 35.96
C THR A 66 -11.38 -16.63 34.94
N ILE A 67 -11.43 -16.26 33.66
CA ILE A 67 -11.75 -17.18 32.56
C ILE A 67 -10.71 -18.30 32.50
N ASP A 68 -9.40 -17.99 32.53
CA ASP A 68 -8.37 -19.03 32.45
C ASP A 68 -8.46 -20.02 33.63
N ALA A 69 -8.74 -19.51 34.84
CA ALA A 69 -8.91 -20.31 36.05
C ALA A 69 -10.15 -21.21 36.03
N THR A 70 -11.11 -21.05 35.11
CA THR A 70 -12.27 -21.95 35.00
C THR A 70 -11.94 -23.31 34.39
N LYS A 71 -10.85 -23.42 33.61
CA LYS A 71 -10.41 -24.65 32.92
C LYS A 71 -11.49 -25.35 32.07
N THR A 72 -12.54 -24.64 31.68
CA THR A 72 -13.60 -25.16 30.81
C THR A 72 -13.22 -25.03 29.34
N GLU A 73 -13.72 -25.95 28.52
CA GLU A 73 -13.48 -26.00 27.07
C GLU A 73 -14.62 -25.37 26.25
N ASP A 74 -15.47 -24.56 26.89
CA ASP A 74 -16.55 -23.86 26.18
C ASP A 74 -15.98 -22.74 25.29
N TYR A 75 -16.22 -22.86 23.98
CA TYR A 75 -15.69 -21.91 23.00
C TYR A 75 -16.19 -20.47 23.21
N ARG A 76 -17.34 -20.26 23.87
CA ARG A 76 -17.87 -18.92 24.18
C ARG A 76 -16.94 -18.17 25.14
N LEU A 77 -16.38 -18.87 26.13
CA LEU A 77 -15.39 -18.29 27.03
C LEU A 77 -14.05 -18.05 26.36
N TYR A 78 -13.68 -18.90 25.42
CA TYR A 78 -12.52 -18.64 24.56
C TYR A 78 -12.69 -17.33 23.78
N VAL A 79 -13.86 -17.09 23.17
CA VAL A 79 -14.13 -15.83 22.45
C VAL A 79 -14.00 -14.63 23.37
N ILE A 80 -14.56 -14.69 24.58
CA ILE A 80 -14.43 -13.59 25.55
C ILE A 80 -12.98 -13.38 25.97
N GLY A 81 -12.25 -14.47 26.25
CA GLY A 81 -10.82 -14.40 26.57
C GLY A 81 -9.99 -13.82 25.43
N TRP A 82 -10.30 -14.20 24.18
CA TRP A 82 -9.65 -13.67 22.98
C TRP A 82 -9.88 -12.16 22.85
N VAL A 83 -11.13 -11.70 22.89
CA VAL A 83 -11.47 -10.27 22.79
C VAL A 83 -10.81 -9.49 23.92
N ALA A 84 -10.85 -10.00 25.16
CA ALA A 84 -10.21 -9.35 26.31
C ALA A 84 -8.68 -9.23 26.15
N CYS A 85 -8.00 -10.30 25.70
CA CYS A 85 -6.58 -10.25 25.39
C CYS A 85 -6.27 -9.26 24.27
N SER A 86 -7.06 -9.24 23.19
CA SER A 86 -6.91 -8.30 22.08
C SER A 86 -7.04 -6.85 22.53
N ILE A 87 -8.01 -6.52 23.39
CA ILE A 87 -8.14 -5.16 23.95
C ILE A 87 -6.87 -4.76 24.72
N ILE A 88 -6.35 -5.65 25.58
CA ILE A 88 -5.15 -5.35 26.37
C ILE A 88 -3.92 -5.17 25.46
N LEU A 89 -3.72 -6.06 24.48
CA LEU A 89 -2.60 -5.99 23.55
C LEU A 89 -2.67 -4.74 22.66
N ASN A 90 -3.84 -4.39 22.14
CA ASN A 90 -4.05 -3.19 21.34
C ASN A 90 -3.75 -1.91 22.13
N ASN A 91 -4.11 -1.86 23.42
CA ASN A 91 -3.76 -0.72 24.28
C ASN A 91 -2.25 -0.66 24.56
N LEU A 92 -1.59 -1.80 24.70
CA LEU A 92 -0.13 -1.87 24.85
C LEU A 92 0.59 -1.34 23.59
N LEU A 93 0.06 -1.64 22.41
CA LEU A 93 0.63 -1.24 21.11
C LEU A 93 0.21 0.16 20.64
N ALA A 94 -0.71 0.82 21.34
CA ALA A 94 -1.20 2.12 20.91
C ALA A 94 -0.07 3.16 20.86
N PRO A 95 0.01 4.00 19.81
CA PRO A 95 1.07 5.01 19.67
C PRO A 95 1.15 6.02 20.83
N THR A 96 0.06 6.18 21.56
CA THR A 96 -0.06 7.07 22.73
C THR A 96 0.48 6.48 24.02
N THR A 97 0.85 5.19 24.03
CA THR A 97 1.31 4.50 25.23
C THR A 97 2.78 4.84 25.48
N SER A 98 3.06 5.54 26.58
CA SER A 98 4.43 5.83 27.01
C SER A 98 5.23 4.56 27.30
N VAL A 99 6.56 4.61 27.16
CA VAL A 99 7.46 3.47 27.45
C VAL A 99 7.25 2.94 28.88
N GLU A 100 7.14 3.84 29.87
CA GLU A 100 6.90 3.46 31.26
C GLU A 100 5.58 2.72 31.47
N ALA A 101 4.50 3.19 30.81
CA ALA A 101 3.20 2.52 30.84
C ALA A 101 3.25 1.16 30.13
N ALA A 102 3.94 1.08 28.99
CA ALA A 102 4.11 -0.18 28.26
C ALA A 102 4.86 -1.22 29.12
N ASP A 103 5.92 -0.83 29.81
CA ASP A 103 6.69 -1.71 30.69
C ASP A 103 5.88 -2.15 31.92
N LEU A 104 5.09 -1.25 32.51
CA LEU A 104 4.15 -1.60 33.58
C LEU A 104 3.12 -2.64 33.11
N TRP A 105 2.57 -2.47 31.92
CA TRP A 105 1.61 -3.42 31.34
C TRP A 105 2.27 -4.76 31.03
N ARG A 106 3.47 -4.78 30.46
CA ARG A 106 4.25 -6.02 30.27
C ARG A 106 4.46 -6.75 31.59
N GLN A 107 4.80 -6.05 32.67
CA GLN A 107 4.93 -6.64 34.00
C GLN A 107 3.62 -7.22 34.55
N ARG A 108 2.48 -6.57 34.28
CA ARG A 108 1.15 -7.05 34.70
C ARG A 108 0.67 -8.25 33.88
N ILE A 109 1.04 -8.32 32.60
CA ILE A 109 0.67 -9.38 31.65
C ILE A 109 1.61 -10.60 31.77
N ALA A 110 2.88 -10.41 32.13
CA ALA A 110 3.87 -11.49 32.24
C ALA A 110 3.41 -12.70 33.08
N PRO A 111 2.75 -12.54 34.25
CA PRO A 111 2.20 -13.66 35.01
C PRO A 111 1.08 -14.44 34.30
N LEU A 112 0.51 -13.89 33.22
CA LEU A 112 -0.59 -14.44 32.43
C LEU A 112 -0.17 -14.85 31.02
N SER A 113 1.14 -14.99 30.76
CA SER A 113 1.65 -15.33 29.43
C SER A 113 0.98 -16.57 28.84
N SER A 114 0.76 -17.62 29.64
CA SER A 114 0.05 -18.82 29.21
C SER A 114 -1.39 -18.54 28.77
N ALA A 115 -2.11 -17.65 29.47
CA ALA A 115 -3.48 -17.29 29.13
C ALA A 115 -3.52 -16.47 27.83
N PHE A 116 -2.62 -15.49 27.68
CA PHE A 116 -2.52 -14.70 26.45
C PHE A 116 -2.16 -15.56 25.23
N ILE A 117 -1.20 -16.48 25.39
CA ILE A 117 -0.85 -17.47 24.35
C ILE A 117 -2.06 -18.38 24.02
N LYS A 118 -2.77 -18.85 25.05
CA LYS A 118 -3.94 -19.73 24.91
C LYS A 118 -5.12 -19.06 24.21
N PHE A 119 -5.36 -17.76 24.42
CA PHE A 119 -6.49 -17.03 23.84
C PHE A 119 -6.15 -16.33 22.52
N SER A 120 -4.88 -16.24 22.15
CA SER A 120 -4.48 -15.59 20.89
C SER A 120 -4.73 -16.45 19.64
N SER A 121 -4.72 -15.78 18.50
CA SER A 121 -4.67 -16.38 17.16
C SER A 121 -3.27 -16.21 16.56
N CYS A 122 -2.98 -16.89 15.44
CA CYS A 122 -1.67 -16.77 14.76
C CYS A 122 -1.36 -15.32 14.33
N ARG A 123 -2.38 -14.48 14.06
CA ARG A 123 -2.16 -13.05 13.74
C ARG A 123 -1.68 -12.24 14.94
N GLY A 124 -2.12 -12.61 16.15
CA GLY A 124 -1.72 -11.96 17.40
C GLY A 124 -0.32 -12.32 17.86
N VAL A 125 0.41 -13.19 17.14
CA VAL A 125 1.78 -13.59 17.50
C VAL A 125 2.73 -12.40 17.56
N ASN A 126 2.60 -11.44 16.64
CA ASN A 126 3.44 -10.23 16.65
C ASN A 126 3.15 -9.35 17.88
N ASP A 127 1.88 -9.21 18.23
CA ASP A 127 1.46 -8.47 19.42
C ASP A 127 1.97 -9.15 20.70
N LEU A 128 1.95 -10.49 20.74
CA LEU A 128 2.55 -11.28 21.82
C LEU A 128 4.07 -11.15 21.86
N ALA A 129 4.76 -11.13 20.72
CA ALA A 129 6.20 -10.93 20.66
C ALA A 129 6.59 -9.57 21.25
N PHE A 130 5.78 -8.53 20.99
CA PHE A 130 5.97 -7.22 21.62
C PHE A 130 5.69 -7.22 23.14
N ALA A 131 4.69 -7.99 23.58
CA ALA A 131 4.36 -8.12 25.00
C ALA A 131 5.38 -8.98 25.77
N PHE A 132 5.99 -9.97 25.10
CA PHE A 132 6.91 -10.94 25.67
C PHE A 132 8.25 -10.99 24.89
N PRO A 133 9.04 -9.89 24.91
CA PRO A 133 10.26 -9.79 24.10
C PRO A 133 11.35 -10.81 24.49
N ASN A 134 11.21 -11.46 25.65
CA ASN A 134 12.15 -12.48 26.14
C ASN A 134 11.80 -13.90 25.66
N ILE A 135 10.69 -14.09 24.94
CA ILE A 135 10.30 -15.38 24.36
C ILE A 135 10.58 -15.31 22.86
N ASP A 136 11.28 -16.31 22.35
CA ASP A 136 11.56 -16.42 20.92
C ASP A 136 10.25 -16.46 20.10
N GLN A 137 10.23 -15.74 18.97
CA GLN A 137 9.04 -15.62 18.13
C GLN A 137 8.59 -16.96 17.54
N GLN A 138 9.54 -17.85 17.23
CA GLN A 138 9.22 -19.20 16.75
C GLN A 138 8.60 -20.03 17.87
N ASP A 139 9.11 -19.90 19.10
CA ASP A 139 8.55 -20.58 20.27
C ASP A 139 7.14 -20.09 20.60
N LEU A 140 6.89 -18.78 20.54
CA LEU A 140 5.54 -18.21 20.66
C LEU A 140 4.61 -18.76 19.58
N SER A 141 5.06 -18.77 18.32
CA SER A 141 4.30 -19.30 17.19
C SER A 141 3.92 -20.76 17.41
N ASN A 142 4.87 -21.59 17.84
CA ASN A 142 4.65 -23.01 18.13
C ASN A 142 3.63 -23.23 19.26
N GLN A 143 3.70 -22.45 20.33
CA GLN A 143 2.77 -22.56 21.46
C GLN A 143 1.36 -22.09 21.09
N VAL A 144 1.23 -20.97 20.38
CA VAL A 144 -0.06 -20.49 19.86
C VAL A 144 -0.66 -21.54 18.92
N LEU A 145 0.14 -22.06 17.98
CA LEU A 145 -0.29 -23.09 17.02
C LEU A 145 -0.80 -24.35 17.71
N SER A 146 -0.13 -24.80 18.78
CA SER A 146 -0.56 -25.95 19.58
C SER A 146 -1.95 -25.72 20.20
N ASN A 147 -2.16 -24.55 20.82
CA ASN A 147 -3.45 -24.19 21.40
C ASN A 147 -4.54 -24.10 20.34
N VAL A 148 -4.27 -23.46 19.20
CA VAL A 148 -5.27 -23.32 18.13
C VAL A 148 -5.64 -24.69 17.54
N LYS A 149 -4.66 -25.61 17.35
CA LYS A 149 -4.91 -27.00 16.93
C LYS A 149 -5.81 -27.74 17.92
N GLN A 150 -5.56 -27.61 19.21
CA GLN A 150 -6.39 -28.21 20.24
C GLN A 150 -7.82 -27.64 20.22
N ARG A 151 -7.97 -26.31 20.12
CA ARG A 151 -9.30 -25.65 20.01
C ARG A 151 -10.07 -26.17 18.81
N ARG A 152 -9.43 -26.25 17.64
CA ARG A 152 -10.03 -26.81 16.42
C ARG A 152 -10.57 -28.22 16.68
N LEU A 153 -9.74 -29.12 17.22
CA LEU A 153 -10.13 -30.51 17.49
C LEU A 153 -11.32 -30.63 18.44
N LEU A 154 -11.38 -29.78 19.46
CA LEU A 154 -12.38 -29.88 20.52
C LEU A 154 -13.68 -29.14 20.21
N THR A 155 -13.62 -28.04 19.47
CA THR A 155 -14.74 -27.08 19.38
C THR A 155 -15.33 -26.89 17.99
N LEU A 156 -14.60 -27.20 16.90
CA LEU A 156 -15.04 -26.89 15.54
C LEU A 156 -16.38 -27.52 15.18
N SER A 157 -16.59 -28.79 15.52
CA SER A 157 -17.86 -29.49 15.25
C SER A 157 -19.04 -28.85 15.97
N LYS A 158 -18.85 -28.42 17.22
CA LYS A 158 -19.87 -27.72 18.01
C LYS A 158 -20.15 -26.33 17.46
N ILE A 159 -19.12 -25.59 17.05
CA ILE A 159 -19.26 -24.27 16.42
C ILE A 159 -20.08 -24.38 15.12
N ILE A 160 -19.77 -25.37 14.28
CA ILE A 160 -20.51 -25.65 13.04
C ILE A 160 -21.97 -26.01 13.33
N ASP A 161 -22.22 -26.89 14.30
CA ASP A 161 -23.58 -27.28 14.70
C ASP A 161 -24.39 -26.08 15.21
N ASP A 162 -23.77 -25.24 16.05
CA ASP A 162 -24.39 -24.03 16.59
C ASP A 162 -24.75 -23.04 15.45
N LEU A 163 -23.88 -22.83 14.45
CA LEU A 163 -24.18 -22.01 13.28
C LEU A 163 -25.35 -22.55 12.45
N LYS A 164 -25.34 -23.86 12.13
CA LYS A 164 -26.40 -24.50 11.34
C LYS A 164 -27.75 -24.49 12.04
N ASN A 165 -27.74 -24.56 13.37
CA ASN A 165 -28.94 -24.58 14.21
C ASN A 165 -29.34 -23.21 14.76
N GLY A 166 -28.65 -22.12 14.37
CA GLY A 166 -28.96 -20.77 14.82
C GLY A 166 -28.81 -20.56 16.34
N LYS A 167 -27.83 -21.22 16.97
CA LYS A 167 -27.52 -21.10 18.40
C LYS A 167 -26.22 -20.33 18.58
N ASN A 168 -26.15 -19.46 19.58
CA ASN A 168 -24.93 -18.72 19.96
C ASN A 168 -24.23 -18.04 18.76
N VAL A 169 -25.01 -17.55 17.79
CA VAL A 169 -24.53 -17.19 16.44
C VAL A 169 -23.31 -16.29 16.46
N LEU A 170 -23.34 -15.20 17.25
CA LEU A 170 -22.21 -14.26 17.35
C LEU A 170 -20.93 -14.96 17.85
N PHE A 171 -21.04 -15.73 18.93
CA PHE A 171 -19.91 -16.48 19.46
C PHE A 171 -19.37 -17.50 18.46
N ALA A 172 -20.26 -18.20 17.76
CA ALA A 172 -19.87 -19.22 16.80
C ALA A 172 -19.15 -18.60 15.58
N LEU A 173 -19.63 -17.45 15.08
CA LEU A 173 -18.98 -16.67 14.01
C LEU A 173 -17.59 -16.18 14.45
N MET A 174 -17.49 -15.56 15.63
CA MET A 174 -16.21 -15.05 16.16
C MET A 174 -15.20 -16.17 16.41
N ALA A 175 -15.65 -17.28 17.01
CA ALA A 175 -14.82 -18.45 17.25
C ALA A 175 -14.33 -19.05 15.94
N LEU A 176 -15.23 -19.24 14.96
CA LEU A 176 -14.87 -19.77 13.65
C LEU A 176 -13.91 -18.85 12.90
N ARG A 177 -14.18 -17.53 12.91
CA ARG A 177 -13.27 -16.54 12.34
C ARG A 177 -11.89 -16.68 12.93
N SER A 178 -11.75 -16.78 14.25
CA SER A 178 -10.44 -16.96 14.90
C SER A 178 -9.70 -18.26 14.54
N LEU A 179 -10.43 -19.31 14.12
CA LEU A 179 -9.86 -20.59 13.67
C LEU A 179 -9.46 -20.58 12.19
N VAL A 180 -10.22 -19.87 11.35
CA VAL A 180 -9.97 -19.68 9.92
C VAL A 180 -8.83 -18.68 9.69
N TYR A 181 -8.63 -17.76 10.64
CA TYR A 181 -7.60 -16.72 10.59
C TYR A 181 -6.18 -17.30 10.76
N THR A 182 -5.45 -17.59 9.66
CA THR A 182 -4.04 -18.07 9.76
C THR A 182 -3.08 -17.36 8.80
N GLY A 183 -2.23 -16.49 9.37
CA GLY A 183 -1.13 -15.78 8.69
C GLY A 183 0.19 -16.55 8.66
N LEU A 184 0.17 -17.87 8.40
CA LEU A 184 1.39 -18.65 8.17
C LEU A 184 1.22 -19.53 6.92
N PRO A 185 2.00 -19.31 5.84
CA PRO A 185 1.90 -20.05 4.58
C PRO A 185 2.09 -21.57 4.70
N GLU A 186 2.80 -22.03 5.74
CA GLU A 186 3.15 -23.45 5.95
C GLU A 186 2.08 -24.23 6.74
N ALA A 187 1.07 -23.54 7.23
CA ALA A 187 -0.03 -24.12 7.96
C ALA A 187 -1.11 -24.56 6.95
N GLU A 188 -0.92 -25.73 6.31
CA GLU A 188 -1.98 -26.45 5.57
C GLU A 188 -3.16 -26.75 6.51
N TRP A 189 -4.07 -25.80 6.65
CA TRP A 189 -5.19 -25.85 7.59
C TRP A 189 -6.49 -26.10 6.84
N ASP A 190 -6.92 -27.35 6.79
CA ASP A 190 -8.26 -27.76 6.33
C ASP A 190 -9.32 -27.40 7.40
N VAL A 191 -9.36 -26.15 7.89
CA VAL A 191 -10.53 -25.64 8.62
C VAL A 191 -11.58 -25.18 7.61
N VAL A 192 -11.14 -24.46 6.57
CA VAL A 192 -12.05 -23.97 5.54
C VAL A 192 -12.69 -25.13 4.78
N ASP A 193 -11.93 -26.13 4.32
CA ASP A 193 -12.56 -27.24 3.59
C ASP A 193 -13.45 -28.09 4.50
N GLN A 194 -13.15 -28.26 5.80
CA GLN A 194 -14.06 -28.89 6.76
C GLN A 194 -15.38 -28.12 6.90
N VAL A 195 -15.32 -26.79 7.02
CA VAL A 195 -16.51 -25.93 7.10
C VAL A 195 -17.32 -26.04 5.79
N VAL A 196 -16.66 -26.01 4.64
CA VAL A 196 -17.28 -26.17 3.32
C VAL A 196 -17.92 -27.57 3.19
N LYS A 197 -17.20 -28.65 3.52
CA LYS A 197 -17.70 -30.04 3.49
C LYS A 197 -18.87 -30.26 4.44
N SER A 198 -18.96 -29.49 5.53
CA SER A 198 -20.07 -29.54 6.48
C SER A 198 -21.33 -28.78 6.05
N ASP A 199 -21.27 -28.08 4.91
CA ASP A 199 -22.31 -27.17 4.41
C ASP A 199 -22.68 -26.06 5.42
N ALA A 200 -21.71 -25.60 6.22
CA ALA A 200 -21.93 -24.48 7.15
C ALA A 200 -21.86 -23.12 6.44
N VAL A 201 -21.17 -23.03 5.30
CA VAL A 201 -21.00 -21.77 4.56
C VAL A 201 -22.35 -21.24 4.04
N SER A 202 -23.27 -22.11 3.63
CA SER A 202 -24.64 -21.71 3.24
C SER A 202 -25.40 -21.06 4.41
N SER A 203 -25.25 -21.60 5.63
CA SER A 203 -25.83 -21.02 6.85
C SER A 203 -25.20 -19.67 7.18
N ILE A 204 -23.87 -19.55 7.06
CA ILE A 204 -23.16 -18.27 7.26
C ILE A 204 -23.61 -17.21 6.25
N LEU A 205 -23.79 -17.58 4.98
CA LEU A 205 -24.32 -16.69 3.94
C LEU A 205 -25.75 -16.23 4.23
N SER A 206 -26.62 -17.13 4.72
CA SER A 206 -27.98 -16.75 5.16
C SER A 206 -27.92 -15.77 6.32
N ILE A 207 -27.13 -16.07 7.36
CA ILE A 207 -26.97 -15.18 8.52
C ILE A 207 -26.44 -13.81 8.09
N ALA A 208 -25.43 -13.77 7.22
CA ALA A 208 -24.86 -12.53 6.70
C ALA A 208 -25.92 -11.69 5.96
N LYS A 209 -26.65 -12.33 5.04
CA LYS A 209 -27.69 -11.67 4.25
C LYS A 209 -28.86 -11.20 5.13
N ASP A 210 -29.39 -12.06 5.98
CA ASP A 210 -30.57 -11.77 6.80
C ASP A 210 -30.26 -10.66 7.82
N SER A 211 -29.06 -10.68 8.43
CA SER A 211 -28.62 -9.61 9.34
C SER A 211 -28.38 -8.29 8.60
N PHE A 212 -27.84 -8.32 7.38
CA PHE A 212 -27.69 -7.13 6.55
C PHE A 212 -29.04 -6.53 6.14
N ASP A 213 -29.96 -7.35 5.64
CA ASP A 213 -31.30 -6.91 5.19
C ASP A 213 -32.08 -6.25 6.33
N VAL A 214 -31.91 -6.71 7.57
CA VAL A 214 -32.52 -6.08 8.75
C VAL A 214 -31.91 -4.72 9.07
N LEU A 215 -30.59 -4.58 8.95
CA LEU A 215 -29.93 -3.30 9.19
C LEU A 215 -30.29 -2.28 8.10
N SER A 216 -30.33 -2.69 6.83
CA SER A 216 -30.66 -1.82 5.69
C SER A 216 -32.13 -1.41 5.63
N LEU A 217 -33.06 -2.27 6.08
CA LEU A 217 -34.48 -1.90 6.19
C LEU A 217 -34.73 -0.97 7.39
N ASN A 218 -34.00 -1.13 8.50
CA ASN A 218 -34.12 -0.23 9.65
C ASN A 218 -33.65 1.20 9.34
N SER A 219 -32.74 1.38 8.39
CA SER A 219 -32.34 2.72 7.93
C SER A 219 -33.37 3.36 6.98
N ASN A 220 -34.20 2.56 6.30
CA ASN A 220 -35.25 3.01 5.38
C ASN A 220 -36.63 3.16 6.06
N LYS A 221 -37.01 4.40 6.43
CA LYS A 221 -38.25 4.74 7.16
C LYS A 221 -39.56 4.66 6.35
N ASN A 222 -39.76 3.65 5.51
CA ASN A 222 -40.98 3.52 4.68
C ASN A 222 -41.96 2.47 5.22
N ALA A 223 -43.27 2.69 5.06
CA ALA A 223 -44.31 1.81 5.60
C ALA A 223 -44.32 0.38 5.02
N SER A 224 -43.86 0.17 3.77
CA SER A 224 -43.69 -1.16 3.18
C SER A 224 -42.54 -1.96 3.79
N ALA A 225 -41.52 -1.27 4.32
CA ALA A 225 -40.38 -1.89 4.99
C ALA A 225 -40.80 -2.52 6.32
N ALA A 226 -41.89 -2.07 6.96
CA ALA A 226 -42.34 -2.60 8.24
C ALA A 226 -42.86 -4.05 8.15
N ASP A 227 -43.61 -4.39 7.10
CA ASP A 227 -44.12 -5.75 6.89
C ASP A 227 -43.01 -6.73 6.46
N GLU A 228 -42.03 -6.26 5.69
CA GLU A 228 -40.83 -7.02 5.34
C GLU A 228 -39.93 -7.24 6.55
N LEU A 229 -39.71 -6.20 7.36
CA LEU A 229 -38.99 -6.27 8.62
C LEU A 229 -39.65 -7.25 9.59
N ALA A 230 -40.99 -7.30 9.66
CA ALA A 230 -41.70 -8.27 10.50
C ALA A 230 -41.46 -9.73 10.05
N LYS A 231 -41.40 -9.99 8.73
CA LYS A 231 -41.07 -11.32 8.18
C LYS A 231 -39.60 -11.71 8.40
N LEU A 232 -38.69 -10.77 8.19
CA LEU A 232 -37.26 -10.97 8.47
C LEU A 232 -37.03 -11.20 9.96
N ASN A 233 -37.70 -10.46 10.84
CA ASN A 233 -37.66 -10.72 12.29
C ASN A 233 -38.15 -12.12 12.66
N LEU A 234 -39.12 -12.69 11.93
CA LEU A 234 -39.54 -14.09 12.08
C LEU A 234 -38.48 -15.09 11.61
N GLN A 235 -37.68 -14.77 10.60
CA GLN A 235 -36.54 -15.58 10.17
C GLN A 235 -35.36 -15.46 11.13
N LEU A 236 -35.05 -14.25 11.59
CA LEU A 236 -34.07 -13.99 12.65
C LEU A 236 -34.44 -14.63 13.99
N ASN A 237 -35.75 -14.80 14.28
CA ASN A 237 -36.22 -15.61 15.42
C ASN A 237 -35.73 -17.07 15.32
N GLN A 238 -35.58 -17.63 14.11
CA GLN A 238 -34.99 -18.96 13.93
C GLN A 238 -33.52 -18.98 14.35
N PHE A 239 -32.80 -17.87 14.09
CA PHE A 239 -31.43 -17.63 14.56
C PHE A 239 -31.35 -17.04 15.98
N ARG A 240 -32.50 -16.88 16.67
CA ARG A 240 -32.64 -16.34 18.03
C ARG A 240 -32.03 -14.94 18.24
N LEU A 241 -32.20 -14.03 17.27
CA LEU A 241 -31.57 -12.70 17.25
C LEU A 241 -32.46 -11.53 17.75
N THR A 242 -33.58 -11.80 18.44
CA THR A 242 -34.77 -10.89 18.43
C THR A 242 -35.15 -10.16 19.73
N ASP A 243 -34.45 -10.32 20.85
CA ASP A 243 -34.75 -9.48 22.02
C ASP A 243 -34.20 -8.06 21.82
N GLN A 244 -35.03 -7.03 22.04
CA GLN A 244 -34.84 -5.58 21.75
C GLN A 244 -33.54 -4.92 22.25
N SER A 245 -32.66 -5.64 22.94
CA SER A 245 -31.21 -5.38 23.02
C SER A 245 -30.46 -5.59 21.68
N SER A 246 -31.17 -5.68 20.55
CA SER A 246 -30.75 -6.42 19.35
C SER A 246 -30.02 -5.64 18.26
N LYS A 247 -30.11 -4.30 18.16
CA LYS A 247 -29.50 -3.60 17.01
C LYS A 247 -27.97 -3.74 16.98
N GLU A 248 -27.32 -3.48 18.12
CA GLU A 248 -25.86 -3.62 18.25
C GLU A 248 -25.41 -5.07 18.06
N TYR A 249 -26.17 -6.02 18.62
CA TYR A 249 -25.90 -7.44 18.46
C TYR A 249 -26.02 -7.90 16.98
N VAL A 250 -27.10 -7.50 16.29
CA VAL A 250 -27.31 -7.80 14.85
C VAL A 250 -26.23 -7.14 14.00
N GLN A 251 -25.82 -5.91 14.34
CA GLN A 251 -24.69 -5.24 13.68
C GLN A 251 -23.39 -6.01 13.84
N LEU A 252 -23.09 -6.52 15.04
CA LEU A 252 -21.91 -7.35 15.27
C LEU A 252 -21.99 -8.68 14.53
N VAL A 253 -23.15 -9.35 14.53
CA VAL A 253 -23.36 -10.58 13.75
C VAL A 253 -23.12 -10.33 12.27
N CYS A 254 -23.66 -9.25 11.72
CA CYS A 254 -23.44 -8.85 10.33
C CYS A 254 -21.95 -8.64 10.05
N ASN A 255 -21.29 -7.78 10.83
CA ASN A 255 -19.88 -7.47 10.69
C ASN A 255 -18.99 -8.71 10.74
N GLU A 256 -19.21 -9.60 11.72
CA GLU A 256 -18.42 -10.81 11.89
C GLU A 256 -18.68 -11.84 10.79
N SER A 257 -19.91 -11.93 10.28
CA SER A 257 -20.24 -12.79 9.15
C SER A 257 -19.50 -12.36 7.87
N TYR A 258 -19.52 -11.08 7.51
CA TYR A 258 -18.81 -10.60 6.32
C TYR A 258 -17.28 -10.66 6.46
N ARG A 259 -16.74 -10.43 7.67
CA ARG A 259 -15.30 -10.65 7.94
C ARG A 259 -14.91 -12.12 7.80
N LEU A 260 -15.76 -13.04 8.26
CA LEU A 260 -15.52 -14.48 8.10
C LEU A 260 -15.59 -14.91 6.63
N LEU A 261 -16.58 -14.41 5.88
CA LEU A 261 -16.70 -14.67 4.44
C LEU A 261 -15.49 -14.15 3.65
N LEU A 262 -14.97 -12.97 4.01
CA LEU A 262 -13.71 -12.46 3.47
C LEU A 262 -12.55 -13.43 3.73
N ASN A 263 -12.39 -13.91 4.95
CA ASN A 263 -11.30 -14.87 5.26
C ASN A 263 -11.43 -16.19 4.49
N PHE A 264 -12.63 -16.60 4.06
CA PHE A 264 -12.78 -17.76 3.19
C PHE A 264 -12.25 -17.53 1.78
N THR A 265 -12.16 -16.28 1.32
CA THR A 265 -11.58 -15.97 0.00
C THR A 265 -10.06 -16.17 -0.05
N ASP A 266 -9.39 -16.25 1.10
CA ASP A 266 -7.95 -16.53 1.18
C ASP A 266 -7.62 -18.02 0.93
N SER A 267 -8.61 -18.91 0.92
CA SER A 267 -8.41 -20.34 0.59
C SER A 267 -9.07 -20.70 -0.74
N THR A 268 -8.44 -21.60 -1.51
CA THR A 268 -8.96 -22.05 -2.80
C THR A 268 -10.38 -22.63 -2.69
N VAL A 269 -10.62 -23.50 -1.71
CA VAL A 269 -11.93 -24.16 -1.54
C VAL A 269 -13.01 -23.17 -1.08
N GLY A 270 -12.64 -22.21 -0.22
CA GLY A 270 -13.56 -21.16 0.20
C GLY A 270 -13.90 -20.20 -0.94
N PHE A 271 -12.90 -19.79 -1.72
CA PHE A 271 -13.05 -18.98 -2.92
C PHE A 271 -13.99 -19.65 -3.93
N GLU A 272 -13.73 -20.90 -4.32
CA GLU A 272 -14.58 -21.66 -5.25
C GLU A 272 -16.02 -21.81 -4.75
N TYR A 273 -16.22 -21.89 -3.42
CA TYR A 273 -17.56 -21.97 -2.86
C TYR A 273 -18.33 -20.65 -2.97
N LEU A 274 -17.66 -19.53 -2.65
CA LEU A 274 -18.28 -18.20 -2.58
C LEU A 274 -18.46 -17.55 -3.96
N VAL A 275 -17.54 -17.82 -4.89
CA VAL A 275 -17.52 -17.15 -6.19
C VAL A 275 -18.37 -17.94 -7.19
N LYS A 276 -19.67 -17.64 -7.16
CA LYS A 276 -20.71 -18.25 -8.01
C LYS A 276 -21.74 -17.21 -8.41
N GLU A 277 -22.37 -17.39 -9.58
CA GLU A 277 -23.41 -16.48 -10.09
C GLU A 277 -24.60 -16.30 -9.10
N SER A 278 -24.87 -17.29 -8.25
CA SER A 278 -25.92 -17.20 -7.22
C SER A 278 -25.55 -16.35 -6.00
N THR A 279 -24.26 -16.24 -5.70
CA THR A 279 -23.76 -15.66 -4.45
C THR A 279 -23.25 -14.24 -4.65
N LEU A 280 -22.58 -13.96 -5.78
CA LEU A 280 -22.03 -12.65 -6.09
C LEU A 280 -23.07 -11.50 -6.08
N PRO A 281 -24.34 -11.69 -6.52
CA PRO A 281 -25.36 -10.66 -6.39
C PRO A 281 -25.65 -10.24 -4.93
N ILE A 282 -25.45 -11.13 -3.95
CA ILE A 282 -25.62 -10.80 -2.52
C ILE A 282 -24.57 -9.77 -2.10
N PHE A 283 -23.31 -10.00 -2.47
CA PHE A 283 -22.21 -9.06 -2.21
C PHE A 283 -22.41 -7.74 -2.97
N TYR A 284 -22.84 -7.79 -4.22
CA TYR A 284 -23.14 -6.58 -4.97
C TYR A 284 -24.25 -5.73 -4.31
N ASN A 285 -25.31 -6.37 -3.79
CA ASN A 285 -26.35 -5.67 -3.03
C ASN A 285 -25.79 -4.94 -1.80
N VAL A 286 -24.84 -5.56 -1.08
CA VAL A 286 -24.18 -4.91 0.07
C VAL A 286 -23.46 -3.64 -0.37
N LEU A 287 -22.66 -3.71 -1.44
CA LEU A 287 -21.95 -2.54 -1.95
C LEU A 287 -22.88 -1.40 -2.35
N SER A 288 -24.11 -1.69 -2.80
CA SER A 288 -25.06 -0.64 -3.18
C SER A 288 -25.53 0.24 -2.01
N HIS A 289 -25.23 -0.15 -0.77
CA HIS A 289 -25.53 0.61 0.45
C HIS A 289 -24.31 1.39 0.98
N TYR A 290 -23.34 1.72 0.11
CA TYR A 290 -22.09 2.42 0.45
C TYR A 290 -22.28 3.74 1.23
N SER A 291 -23.42 4.41 1.07
CA SER A 291 -23.71 5.69 1.72
C SER A 291 -24.20 5.54 3.17
N ASP A 292 -24.57 4.33 3.61
CA ASP A 292 -25.05 4.09 4.97
C ASP A 292 -23.87 3.95 5.95
N VAL A 293 -23.78 4.88 6.90
CA VAL A 293 -22.72 4.95 7.91
C VAL A 293 -22.70 3.73 8.83
N GLU A 294 -23.85 3.10 9.07
CA GLU A 294 -23.96 1.94 9.96
C GLU A 294 -23.50 0.63 9.28
N LEU A 295 -23.45 0.60 7.95
CA LEU A 295 -23.13 -0.57 7.11
C LEU A 295 -21.70 -0.56 6.54
N VAL A 296 -20.83 0.30 7.07
CA VAL A 296 -19.50 0.51 6.47
C VAL A 296 -18.60 -0.69 6.59
N GLN A 297 -18.66 -1.41 7.69
CA GLN A 297 -17.85 -2.61 7.88
C GLN A 297 -18.23 -3.74 6.91
N PRO A 298 -19.51 -4.12 6.72
CA PRO A 298 -19.86 -5.13 5.73
C PRO A 298 -19.60 -4.65 4.29
N VAL A 299 -19.79 -3.36 3.98
CA VAL A 299 -19.41 -2.78 2.68
C VAL A 299 -17.91 -2.93 2.43
N ARG A 300 -17.07 -2.53 3.40
CA ARG A 300 -15.61 -2.66 3.32
C ARG A 300 -15.17 -4.12 3.15
N SER A 301 -15.70 -5.04 3.97
CA SER A 301 -15.39 -6.47 3.81
C SER A 301 -15.81 -7.00 2.44
N THR A 302 -16.90 -6.49 1.88
CA THR A 302 -17.37 -6.88 0.55
C THR A 302 -16.49 -6.33 -0.57
N PHE A 303 -15.96 -5.12 -0.41
CA PHE A 303 -14.96 -4.61 -1.35
C PHE A 303 -13.71 -5.50 -1.37
N TYR A 304 -13.18 -5.90 -0.21
CA TYR A 304 -12.05 -6.83 -0.16
C TYR A 304 -12.38 -8.21 -0.76
N ILE A 305 -13.62 -8.70 -0.65
CA ILE A 305 -14.05 -9.91 -1.35
C ILE A 305 -13.96 -9.71 -2.87
N PHE A 306 -14.43 -8.58 -3.40
CA PHE A 306 -14.32 -8.30 -4.83
C PHE A 306 -12.88 -8.04 -5.28
N GLU A 307 -12.05 -7.41 -4.46
CA GLU A 307 -10.60 -7.31 -4.66
C GLU A 307 -9.99 -8.69 -4.87
N LYS A 308 -10.26 -9.65 -3.97
CA LYS A 308 -9.77 -11.03 -4.09
C LYS A 308 -10.27 -11.73 -5.34
N ILE A 309 -11.52 -11.48 -5.75
CA ILE A 309 -12.07 -12.03 -6.98
C ILE A 309 -11.32 -11.52 -8.22
N VAL A 310 -11.10 -10.20 -8.32
CA VAL A 310 -10.40 -9.61 -9.47
C VAL A 310 -8.90 -9.94 -9.47
N GLU A 311 -8.29 -10.11 -8.30
CA GLU A 311 -6.90 -10.54 -8.16
C GLU A 311 -6.71 -11.97 -8.66
N THR A 312 -7.60 -12.88 -8.27
CA THR A 312 -7.39 -14.33 -8.38
C THR A 312 -7.96 -14.93 -9.67
N SER A 313 -9.03 -14.36 -10.24
CA SER A 313 -9.73 -14.98 -11.38
C SER A 313 -10.14 -13.97 -12.43
N LEU A 314 -9.52 -14.06 -13.62
CA LEU A 314 -9.86 -13.27 -14.79
C LEU A 314 -11.34 -13.44 -15.21
N GLN A 315 -11.83 -14.68 -15.25
CA GLN A 315 -13.22 -14.98 -15.62
C GLN A 315 -14.23 -14.31 -14.69
N TRP A 316 -14.04 -14.48 -13.37
CA TRP A 316 -14.96 -13.89 -12.40
C TRP A 316 -14.78 -12.38 -12.27
N GLY A 317 -13.56 -11.88 -12.45
CA GLY A 317 -13.25 -10.46 -12.58
C GLY A 317 -14.04 -9.79 -13.72
N HIS A 318 -14.05 -10.40 -14.91
CA HIS A 318 -14.86 -9.94 -16.04
C HIS A 318 -16.37 -10.01 -15.73
N TYR A 319 -16.84 -11.07 -15.06
CA TYR A 319 -18.24 -11.18 -14.65
C TYR A 319 -18.67 -10.07 -13.68
N VAL A 320 -17.87 -9.78 -12.64
CA VAL A 320 -18.22 -8.73 -11.67
C VAL A 320 -18.18 -7.33 -12.28
N VAL A 321 -17.27 -7.09 -13.22
CA VAL A 321 -17.21 -5.81 -13.96
C VAL A 321 -18.39 -5.69 -14.91
N THR A 322 -18.57 -6.65 -15.82
CA THR A 322 -19.48 -6.56 -16.96
C THR A 322 -20.92 -6.90 -16.59
N ASN A 323 -21.14 -8.00 -15.85
CA ASN A 323 -22.47 -8.52 -15.57
C ASN A 323 -23.08 -7.87 -14.32
N LEU A 324 -22.28 -7.63 -13.28
CA LEU A 324 -22.77 -6.97 -12.06
C LEU A 324 -22.64 -5.44 -12.14
N GLY A 325 -21.74 -4.91 -12.97
CA GLY A 325 -21.55 -3.46 -13.09
C GLY A 325 -20.80 -2.87 -11.89
N LEU A 326 -19.76 -3.55 -11.39
CA LEU A 326 -18.93 -3.08 -10.26
C LEU A 326 -18.35 -1.69 -10.52
N LEU A 327 -17.76 -1.46 -11.70
CA LEU A 327 -17.17 -0.17 -12.06
C LEU A 327 -18.20 0.95 -12.13
N LYS A 328 -19.39 0.66 -12.66
CA LYS A 328 -20.51 1.60 -12.69
C LYS A 328 -21.00 1.95 -11.28
N LEU A 329 -21.05 0.98 -10.38
CA LEU A 329 -21.41 1.21 -8.98
C LEU A 329 -20.38 2.11 -8.28
N ILE A 330 -19.09 1.83 -8.46
CA ILE A 330 -17.99 2.64 -7.90
C ILE A 330 -18.05 4.07 -8.44
N ALA A 331 -18.18 4.23 -9.76
CA ALA A 331 -18.31 5.56 -10.38
C ALA A 331 -19.56 6.31 -9.88
N GLY A 332 -20.64 5.58 -9.59
CA GLY A 332 -21.87 6.13 -9.03
C GLY A 332 -21.77 6.61 -7.58
N MET A 333 -20.71 6.25 -6.83
CA MET A 333 -20.53 6.68 -5.45
C MET A 333 -20.21 8.18 -5.31
N GLY A 334 -19.61 8.78 -6.35
CA GLY A 334 -19.11 10.16 -6.28
C GLY A 334 -18.23 10.35 -5.04
N LYS A 335 -18.50 11.38 -4.24
CA LYS A 335 -17.69 11.72 -3.06
C LYS A 335 -17.64 10.62 -1.98
N ASP A 336 -18.62 9.73 -1.91
CA ASP A 336 -18.64 8.65 -0.92
C ASP A 336 -17.52 7.62 -1.17
N ALA A 337 -16.97 7.56 -2.38
CA ALA A 337 -15.81 6.72 -2.71
C ALA A 337 -14.58 7.04 -1.85
N LEU A 338 -14.44 8.29 -1.36
CA LEU A 338 -13.32 8.67 -0.46
C LEU A 338 -13.29 7.86 0.84
N ARG A 339 -14.44 7.33 1.28
CA ARG A 339 -14.51 6.50 2.49
C ARG A 339 -13.92 5.09 2.29
N PHE A 340 -13.85 4.67 1.04
CA PHE A 340 -13.40 3.35 0.60
C PHE A 340 -12.23 3.48 -0.38
N SER A 341 -11.44 4.55 -0.26
CA SER A 341 -10.42 4.94 -1.23
C SER A 341 -9.39 3.82 -1.43
N ASN A 342 -8.87 3.25 -0.33
CA ASN A 342 -7.93 2.13 -0.33
C ASN A 342 -8.50 0.91 -1.07
N GLU A 343 -9.73 0.53 -0.75
CA GLU A 343 -10.39 -0.64 -1.30
C GLU A 343 -10.73 -0.48 -2.79
N ILE A 344 -11.05 0.74 -3.23
CA ILE A 344 -11.33 1.04 -4.63
C ILE A 344 -10.05 1.03 -5.45
N VAL A 345 -8.96 1.63 -4.96
CA VAL A 345 -7.70 1.68 -5.72
C VAL A 345 -7.02 0.31 -5.82
N THR A 346 -7.17 -0.58 -4.83
CA THR A 346 -6.66 -1.95 -4.93
C THR A 346 -7.40 -2.73 -6.02
N ILE A 347 -8.74 -2.65 -6.06
CA ILE A 347 -9.55 -3.23 -7.14
C ILE A 347 -9.09 -2.69 -8.50
N PHE A 348 -8.95 -1.37 -8.65
CA PHE A 348 -8.49 -0.77 -9.92
C PHE A 348 -7.09 -1.27 -10.29
N THR A 349 -6.16 -1.36 -9.33
CA THR A 349 -4.79 -1.86 -9.56
C THR A 349 -4.78 -3.30 -10.10
N HIS A 350 -5.67 -4.17 -9.60
CA HIS A 350 -5.78 -5.54 -10.12
C HIS A 350 -6.42 -5.58 -11.51
N LEU A 351 -7.45 -4.76 -11.73
CA LEU A 351 -8.15 -4.67 -13.02
C LEU A 351 -7.29 -4.08 -14.15
N THR A 352 -6.33 -3.22 -13.83
CA THR A 352 -5.38 -2.64 -14.79
C THR A 352 -4.04 -3.37 -14.83
N GLY A 353 -3.78 -4.26 -13.87
CA GLY A 353 -2.50 -4.94 -13.70
C GLY A 353 -2.35 -6.25 -14.48
N SER A 354 -1.33 -7.03 -14.08
CA SER A 354 -0.86 -8.20 -14.82
C SER A 354 -1.88 -9.32 -14.96
N THR A 355 -2.80 -9.48 -13.99
CA THR A 355 -3.89 -10.47 -14.08
C THR A 355 -4.74 -10.29 -15.32
N PHE A 356 -4.92 -9.05 -15.79
CA PHE A 356 -5.72 -8.69 -16.96
C PHE A 356 -4.90 -8.45 -18.23
N GLU A 357 -3.57 -8.65 -18.23
CA GLU A 357 -2.74 -8.44 -19.43
C GLU A 357 -3.19 -9.31 -20.62
N SER A 358 -3.63 -10.54 -20.36
CA SER A 358 -4.05 -11.48 -21.41
C SER A 358 -5.41 -11.16 -22.03
N GLN A 359 -6.29 -10.51 -21.27
CA GLN A 359 -7.61 -10.05 -21.73
C GLN A 359 -7.95 -8.73 -21.02
N PRO A 360 -7.39 -7.61 -21.50
CA PRO A 360 -7.56 -6.31 -20.86
C PRO A 360 -9.03 -5.88 -20.79
N LEU A 361 -9.35 -5.03 -19.81
CA LEU A 361 -10.64 -4.34 -19.81
C LEU A 361 -10.81 -3.52 -21.08
N GLU A 362 -12.05 -3.48 -21.57
CA GLU A 362 -12.43 -2.59 -22.67
C GLU A 362 -12.12 -1.13 -22.31
N TRP A 363 -11.54 -0.38 -23.24
CA TRP A 363 -11.18 1.02 -23.00
C TRP A 363 -12.36 1.87 -22.51
N SER A 364 -13.57 1.55 -22.97
CA SER A 364 -14.79 2.24 -22.52
C SER A 364 -15.04 2.11 -21.01
N GLU A 365 -14.70 0.98 -20.39
CA GLU A 365 -14.80 0.80 -18.94
C GLU A 365 -13.78 1.66 -18.20
N ILE A 366 -12.54 1.70 -18.71
CA ILE A 366 -11.45 2.50 -18.15
C ILE A 366 -11.77 3.99 -18.25
N ALA A 367 -12.16 4.45 -19.45
CA ALA A 367 -12.40 5.86 -19.75
C ALA A 367 -13.67 6.42 -19.09
N ASN A 368 -14.72 5.60 -18.93
CA ASN A 368 -16.00 6.06 -18.36
C ASN A 368 -16.11 5.86 -16.85
N HIS A 369 -15.31 4.97 -16.24
CA HIS A 369 -15.47 4.62 -14.84
C HIS A 369 -14.18 4.79 -14.03
N ILE A 370 -13.06 4.22 -14.47
CA ILE A 370 -11.80 4.26 -13.68
C ILE A 370 -11.20 5.66 -13.68
N LEU A 371 -10.90 6.23 -14.85
CA LEU A 371 -10.23 7.53 -14.97
C LEU A 371 -11.04 8.69 -14.34
N PRO A 372 -12.37 8.80 -14.53
CA PRO A 372 -13.17 9.81 -13.83
C PRO A 372 -13.13 9.64 -12.30
N THR A 373 -13.25 8.41 -11.80
CA THR A 373 -13.24 8.15 -10.36
C THR A 373 -11.89 8.54 -9.76
N LEU A 374 -10.79 8.21 -10.43
CA LEU A 374 -9.45 8.62 -10.04
C LEU A 374 -9.34 10.16 -10.01
N GLY A 375 -9.49 10.81 -11.16
CA GLY A 375 -9.16 12.23 -11.31
C GLY A 375 -10.15 13.22 -10.73
N GLN A 376 -11.43 12.84 -10.53
CA GLN A 376 -12.45 13.75 -9.97
C GLN A 376 -12.70 13.52 -8.48
N THR A 377 -12.40 12.33 -7.97
CA THR A 377 -12.71 11.97 -6.59
C THR A 377 -11.48 11.56 -5.80
N LEU A 378 -10.77 10.51 -6.23
CA LEU A 378 -9.75 9.86 -5.41
C LEU A 378 -8.44 10.64 -5.31
N VAL A 379 -8.11 11.51 -6.27
CA VAL A 379 -6.94 12.42 -6.18
C VAL A 379 -6.96 13.33 -4.94
N ALA A 380 -8.12 13.54 -4.32
CA ALA A 380 -8.23 14.28 -3.07
C ALA A 380 -7.68 13.50 -1.86
N ASP A 381 -7.64 12.16 -1.93
CA ASP A 381 -7.04 11.32 -0.90
C ASP A 381 -5.55 11.09 -1.18
N GLN A 382 -4.77 11.83 -0.41
CA GLN A 382 -3.33 11.86 -0.49
C GLN A 382 -2.64 10.61 0.08
N SER A 383 -3.35 9.75 0.82
CA SER A 383 -2.82 8.49 1.36
C SER A 383 -2.69 7.40 0.30
N ILE A 384 -3.47 7.49 -0.78
CA ILE A 384 -3.52 6.51 -1.87
C ILE A 384 -2.77 6.95 -3.14
N ALA A 385 -2.03 8.06 -3.08
CA ALA A 385 -1.37 8.64 -4.25
C ALA A 385 -0.49 7.64 -5.01
N ARG A 386 0.23 6.77 -4.28
CA ARG A 386 1.08 5.71 -4.86
C ARG A 386 0.27 4.74 -5.71
N TYR A 387 -0.93 4.36 -5.27
CA TYR A 387 -1.80 3.46 -6.02
C TYR A 387 -2.34 4.13 -7.29
N ILE A 388 -2.74 5.40 -7.20
CA ILE A 388 -3.21 6.17 -8.37
C ILE A 388 -2.11 6.21 -9.44
N VAL A 389 -0.88 6.56 -9.06
CA VAL A 389 0.27 6.61 -9.99
C VAL A 389 0.57 5.25 -10.60
N ASN A 390 0.50 4.17 -9.82
CA ASN A 390 0.70 2.81 -10.31
C ASN A 390 -0.36 2.38 -11.33
N ILE A 391 -1.64 2.73 -11.10
CA ILE A 391 -2.71 2.47 -12.07
C ILE A 391 -2.42 3.19 -13.39
N LEU A 392 -2.03 4.47 -13.34
CA LEU A 392 -1.66 5.22 -14.55
C LEU A 392 -0.48 4.56 -15.29
N ARG A 393 0.53 4.10 -14.55
CA ARG A 393 1.69 3.39 -15.13
C ARG A 393 1.26 2.10 -15.85
N GLN A 394 0.36 1.33 -15.25
CA GLN A 394 -0.18 0.10 -15.84
C GLN A 394 -1.01 0.36 -17.10
N LEU A 395 -1.66 1.53 -17.19
CA LEU A 395 -2.45 1.92 -18.36
C LEU A 395 -1.59 2.49 -19.51
N LEU A 396 -0.32 2.85 -19.29
CA LEU A 396 0.56 3.44 -20.31
C LEU A 396 0.67 2.65 -21.63
N PRO A 397 0.74 1.30 -21.61
CA PRO A 397 0.82 0.54 -22.86
C PRO A 397 -0.45 0.63 -23.71
N HIS A 398 -1.58 1.12 -23.16
CA HIS A 398 -2.85 1.17 -23.88
C HIS A 398 -2.83 2.30 -24.93
N PRO A 399 -3.08 2.01 -26.23
CA PRO A 399 -2.91 2.99 -27.31
C PRO A 399 -3.86 4.19 -27.22
N ALA A 400 -5.02 4.03 -26.58
CA ALA A 400 -6.00 5.09 -26.40
C ALA A 400 -5.74 6.00 -25.18
N LEU A 401 -4.79 5.66 -24.29
CA LEU A 401 -4.42 6.54 -23.17
C LEU A 401 -3.51 7.65 -23.68
N ASP A 402 -4.08 8.77 -24.13
CA ASP A 402 -3.34 9.92 -24.65
C ASP A 402 -3.18 11.09 -23.68
N THR A 403 -2.45 12.11 -24.14
CA THR A 403 -2.17 13.31 -23.34
C THR A 403 -3.44 14.14 -23.10
N ALA A 404 -4.41 14.12 -24.01
CA ALA A 404 -5.69 14.80 -23.82
C ALA A 404 -6.51 14.14 -22.70
N VAL A 405 -6.50 12.80 -22.62
CA VAL A 405 -7.16 12.04 -21.55
C VAL A 405 -6.55 12.36 -20.18
N LEU A 406 -5.21 12.40 -20.07
CA LEU A 406 -4.54 12.73 -18.81
C LEU A 406 -4.84 14.18 -18.36
N LYS A 407 -4.82 15.14 -19.30
CA LYS A 407 -5.16 16.55 -19.04
C LYS A 407 -6.62 16.74 -18.65
N GLN A 408 -7.55 16.01 -19.28
CA GLN A 408 -8.99 16.10 -18.99
C GLN A 408 -9.31 15.88 -17.50
N TYR A 409 -8.54 15.01 -16.86
CA TYR A 409 -8.73 14.65 -15.45
C TYR A 409 -7.67 15.28 -14.52
N ALA A 410 -6.88 16.24 -15.01
CA ALA A 410 -5.79 16.90 -14.28
C ALA A 410 -4.80 15.92 -13.62
N LEU A 411 -4.61 14.74 -14.22
CA LEU A 411 -3.75 13.69 -13.68
C LEU A 411 -2.26 14.03 -13.85
N ASP A 412 -1.93 14.82 -14.86
CA ASP A 412 -0.62 15.43 -15.07
C ASP A 412 -0.26 16.38 -13.94
N GLN A 413 -1.16 17.31 -13.60
CA GLN A 413 -0.95 18.24 -12.49
C GLN A 413 -0.86 17.49 -11.15
N PHE A 414 -1.69 16.46 -10.95
CA PHE A 414 -1.62 15.60 -9.77
C PHE A 414 -0.24 14.96 -9.60
N VAL A 415 0.39 14.45 -10.67
CA VAL A 415 1.75 13.88 -10.61
C VAL A 415 2.78 14.94 -10.23
N ILE A 416 2.70 16.15 -10.81
CA ILE A 416 3.60 17.26 -10.48
C ILE A 416 3.44 17.68 -9.00
N ASP A 417 2.20 17.85 -8.54
CA ASP A 417 1.89 18.21 -7.16
C ASP A 417 2.40 17.15 -6.18
N THR A 418 2.27 15.88 -6.55
CA THR A 418 2.75 14.73 -5.78
C THR A 418 4.28 14.74 -5.67
N LEU A 419 5.01 15.00 -6.75
CA LEU A 419 6.47 15.12 -6.73
C LEU A 419 6.96 16.32 -5.91
N ASN A 420 6.20 17.42 -5.90
CA ASN A 420 6.58 18.63 -5.16
C ASN A 420 6.32 18.50 -3.65
N ARG A 421 5.53 17.50 -3.24
CA ARG A 421 5.15 17.25 -1.85
C ARG A 421 6.37 16.75 -1.06
N TYR A 422 6.90 17.64 -0.24
CA TYR A 422 7.92 17.34 0.76
C TYR A 422 7.43 17.85 2.11
N ASP A 423 7.22 16.96 3.07
CA ASP A 423 6.72 17.29 4.41
C ASP A 423 7.83 17.38 5.46
N GLY A 424 9.10 17.28 5.05
CA GLY A 424 10.24 17.31 5.96
C GLY A 424 10.64 15.94 6.52
N THR A 425 9.89 14.87 6.21
CA THR A 425 10.19 13.51 6.66
C THR A 425 10.52 12.59 5.50
N PHE A 426 11.65 11.88 5.60
CA PHE A 426 12.06 10.87 4.63
C PHE A 426 11.56 9.51 5.12
N THR A 427 10.45 9.03 4.55
CA THR A 427 9.89 7.70 4.82
C THR A 427 10.04 6.81 3.58
N ASP A 428 10.09 5.50 3.76
CA ASP A 428 10.16 4.54 2.65
C ASP A 428 8.99 4.73 1.67
N ASP A 429 7.79 4.98 2.20
CA ASP A 429 6.59 5.24 1.39
C ASP A 429 6.73 6.47 0.49
N TRP A 430 7.41 7.52 0.97
CA TRP A 430 7.69 8.71 0.16
C TRP A 430 8.66 8.39 -0.97
N TYR A 431 9.73 7.63 -0.72
CA TYR A 431 10.65 7.19 -1.77
C TYR A 431 9.96 6.33 -2.83
N PHE A 432 9.12 5.38 -2.43
CA PHE A 432 8.36 4.56 -3.36
C PHE A 432 7.35 5.38 -4.19
N LEU A 433 6.76 6.41 -3.59
CA LEU A 433 5.87 7.33 -4.31
C LEU A 433 6.63 8.13 -5.37
N LEU A 434 7.80 8.66 -5.04
CA LEU A 434 8.66 9.37 -5.99
C LEU A 434 9.09 8.47 -7.14
N ASP A 435 9.53 7.24 -6.85
CA ASP A 435 9.96 6.26 -7.86
C ASP A 435 8.80 5.93 -8.81
N SER A 436 7.60 5.74 -8.26
CA SER A 436 6.41 5.50 -9.07
C SER A 436 6.10 6.69 -10.00
N CYS A 437 6.24 7.93 -9.51
CA CYS A 437 5.99 9.14 -10.29
C CYS A 437 7.03 9.34 -11.40
N THR A 438 8.32 9.18 -11.09
CA THR A 438 9.40 9.35 -12.07
C THR A 438 9.33 8.27 -13.15
N GLN A 439 9.03 7.02 -12.80
CA GLN A 439 8.80 5.96 -13.79
C GLN A 439 7.58 6.22 -14.68
N LEU A 440 6.48 6.75 -14.13
CA LEU A 440 5.32 7.16 -14.93
C LEU A 440 5.70 8.24 -15.95
N ILE A 441 6.41 9.28 -15.51
CA ILE A 441 6.89 10.35 -16.40
C ILE A 441 7.81 9.80 -17.48
N SER A 442 8.78 8.96 -17.09
CA SER A 442 9.70 8.30 -18.02
C SER A 442 8.95 7.50 -19.07
N GLY A 443 7.99 6.65 -18.67
CA GLY A 443 7.22 5.84 -19.60
C GLY A 443 6.33 6.66 -20.54
N ILE A 444 5.78 7.78 -20.08
CA ILE A 444 5.03 8.71 -20.93
C ILE A 444 5.94 9.34 -21.98
N LEU A 445 7.16 9.72 -21.59
CA LEU A 445 8.14 10.29 -22.50
C LEU A 445 8.62 9.24 -23.50
N ASP A 446 9.06 8.04 -23.07
CA ASP A 446 9.60 6.99 -23.93
C ASP A 446 8.64 6.54 -25.05
N VAL A 447 7.33 6.52 -24.79
CA VAL A 447 6.31 6.07 -25.76
C VAL A 447 5.91 7.19 -26.75
N ARG A 448 6.18 8.48 -26.43
CA ARG A 448 5.54 9.63 -27.08
C ARG A 448 6.48 10.76 -27.50
N ILE A 449 7.76 10.49 -27.74
CA ILE A 449 8.69 11.49 -28.31
C ILE A 449 8.47 11.62 -29.83
N ASP A 450 7.29 12.08 -30.24
CA ASP A 450 7.13 12.72 -31.54
C ASP A 450 7.11 14.25 -31.31
N PRO A 451 8.08 15.02 -31.86
CA PRO A 451 8.11 16.48 -31.77
C PRO A 451 6.83 17.17 -32.28
N SER A 452 5.98 16.46 -33.03
CA SER A 452 4.70 16.95 -33.53
C SER A 452 3.51 16.70 -32.57
N THR A 453 3.71 15.94 -31.48
CA THR A 453 2.67 15.68 -30.46
C THR A 453 2.72 16.65 -29.27
N ASP A 454 1.54 16.93 -28.70
CA ASP A 454 1.38 17.73 -27.48
C ASP A 454 2.03 17.00 -26.28
N ILE A 455 3.18 17.50 -25.85
CA ILE A 455 4.02 16.94 -24.79
C ILE A 455 3.40 17.29 -23.43
N LEU A 456 3.05 16.26 -22.65
CA LEU A 456 2.35 16.43 -21.38
C LEU A 456 3.24 17.05 -20.30
N PHE A 457 4.44 16.50 -20.13
CA PHE A 457 5.43 16.99 -19.18
C PHE A 457 6.54 17.73 -19.92
N THR A 458 6.67 19.03 -19.67
CA THR A 458 7.70 19.86 -20.29
C THR A 458 8.87 20.08 -19.34
N PHE A 459 9.98 20.57 -19.88
CA PHE A 459 11.14 20.91 -19.06
C PHE A 459 10.79 22.01 -18.04
N GLU A 460 10.01 23.00 -18.44
CA GLU A 460 9.52 24.09 -17.60
C GLU A 460 8.71 23.55 -16.41
N SER A 461 7.81 22.58 -16.64
CA SER A 461 6.92 22.09 -15.60
C SER A 461 7.62 21.22 -14.56
N LEU A 462 8.68 20.48 -14.96
CA LEU A 462 9.38 19.56 -14.07
C LEU A 462 10.68 20.10 -13.47
N SER A 463 11.38 21.01 -14.15
CA SER A 463 12.74 21.45 -13.78
C SER A 463 12.85 21.93 -12.34
N THR A 464 11.91 22.76 -11.87
CA THR A 464 11.93 23.28 -10.49
C THR A 464 11.82 22.16 -9.45
N VAL A 465 10.91 21.21 -9.66
CA VAL A 465 10.68 20.10 -8.73
C VAL A 465 11.84 19.12 -8.76
N PHE A 466 12.34 18.77 -9.94
CA PHE A 466 13.45 17.84 -10.08
C PHE A 466 14.76 18.41 -9.55
N ILE A 467 15.06 19.70 -9.77
CA ILE A 467 16.23 20.34 -9.16
C ILE A 467 16.13 20.28 -7.63
N LYS A 468 14.96 20.61 -7.06
CA LYS A 468 14.71 20.45 -5.62
C LYS A 468 14.95 19.00 -5.18
N LEU A 469 14.42 18.01 -5.88
CA LEU A 469 14.61 16.59 -5.54
C LEU A 469 16.08 16.16 -5.62
N LEU A 470 16.82 16.56 -6.66
CA LEU A 470 18.27 16.30 -6.74
C LEU A 470 19.02 16.88 -5.53
N THR A 471 18.57 18.05 -5.03
CA THR A 471 19.15 18.67 -3.83
C THR A 471 18.65 18.07 -2.50
N LEU A 472 17.68 17.16 -2.48
CA LEU A 472 17.16 16.56 -1.25
C LEU A 472 17.48 15.07 -1.15
N LEU A 473 17.50 14.37 -2.28
CA LEU A 473 17.70 12.94 -2.36
C LEU A 473 19.19 12.59 -2.35
N ASP A 474 19.53 11.46 -1.74
CA ASP A 474 20.82 10.80 -1.92
C ASP A 474 20.68 9.45 -2.64
N ASN A 475 19.45 9.07 -2.99
CA ASN A 475 19.09 7.78 -3.57
C ASN A 475 19.56 7.63 -5.02
N ASN A 476 20.40 6.62 -5.28
CA ASN A 476 21.02 6.45 -6.58
C ASN A 476 20.01 6.25 -7.72
N GLN A 477 19.04 5.36 -7.54
CA GLN A 477 18.04 5.02 -8.57
C GLN A 477 17.18 6.23 -8.96
N LEU A 478 16.65 6.96 -7.96
CA LEU A 478 15.81 8.12 -8.21
C LEU A 478 16.55 9.24 -8.93
N ILE A 479 17.76 9.55 -8.49
CA ILE A 479 18.60 10.57 -9.13
C ILE A 479 18.88 10.16 -10.58
N ASP A 480 19.25 8.91 -10.79
CA ASP A 480 19.53 8.36 -12.10
C ASP A 480 18.30 8.44 -13.04
N THR A 481 17.10 8.12 -12.57
CA THR A 481 15.84 8.29 -13.33
C THR A 481 15.53 9.77 -13.61
N ILE A 482 15.74 10.68 -12.65
CA ILE A 482 15.56 12.12 -12.87
C ILE A 482 16.50 12.63 -13.97
N LEU A 483 17.77 12.22 -13.94
CA LEU A 483 18.76 12.57 -14.96
C LEU A 483 18.39 12.02 -16.34
N PHE A 484 17.86 10.80 -16.39
CA PHE A 484 17.34 10.22 -17.63
C PHE A 484 16.19 11.07 -18.21
N ILE A 485 15.22 11.45 -17.38
CA ILE A 485 14.11 12.30 -17.83
C ILE A 485 14.62 13.65 -18.33
N PHE A 486 15.57 14.28 -17.63
CA PHE A 486 16.19 15.51 -18.11
C PHE A 486 16.89 15.34 -19.46
N SER A 487 17.53 14.19 -19.70
CA SER A 487 18.21 13.91 -20.96
C SER A 487 17.25 13.89 -22.15
N ILE A 488 16.03 13.37 -21.94
CA ILE A 488 14.95 13.40 -22.92
C ILE A 488 14.44 14.84 -23.10
N LEU A 489 14.06 15.50 -22.02
CA LEU A 489 13.42 16.82 -22.07
C LEU A 489 14.35 17.91 -22.62
N ALA A 490 15.67 17.82 -22.39
CA ALA A 490 16.66 18.77 -22.92
C ALA A 490 16.74 18.76 -24.46
N SER A 491 16.40 17.63 -25.10
CA SER A 491 16.40 17.51 -26.56
C SER A 491 15.29 18.33 -27.24
N ILE A 492 14.19 18.57 -26.53
CA ILE A 492 12.97 19.22 -27.03
C ILE A 492 12.76 20.63 -26.47
N ALA A 493 13.37 20.95 -25.32
CA ALA A 493 13.16 22.22 -24.64
C ALA A 493 13.90 23.39 -25.32
N PRO A 494 13.33 24.62 -25.30
CA PRO A 494 14.05 25.82 -25.69
C PRO A 494 15.31 26.01 -24.83
N LYS A 495 16.45 26.30 -25.46
CA LYS A 495 17.74 26.38 -24.75
C LYS A 495 17.76 27.44 -23.65
N ARG A 496 17.08 28.57 -23.87
CA ARG A 496 16.89 29.61 -22.84
C ARG A 496 16.22 29.11 -21.58
N VAL A 497 15.30 28.15 -21.68
CA VAL A 497 14.62 27.58 -20.51
C VAL A 497 15.58 26.71 -19.71
N ILE A 498 16.41 25.91 -20.39
CA ILE A 498 17.44 25.07 -19.75
C ILE A 498 18.46 25.95 -19.02
N ILE A 499 18.93 27.03 -19.65
CA ILE A 499 19.84 28.00 -19.03
C ILE A 499 19.19 28.65 -17.80
N ALA A 500 17.95 29.12 -17.93
CA ALA A 500 17.24 29.80 -16.84
C ALA A 500 16.98 28.89 -15.63
N SER A 501 16.86 27.57 -15.83
CA SER A 501 16.62 26.64 -14.73
C SER A 501 17.84 26.40 -13.85
N LYS A 502 19.05 26.78 -14.28
CA LYS A 502 20.31 26.53 -13.57
C LYS A 502 20.57 25.06 -13.26
N LEU A 503 20.06 24.15 -14.11
CA LEU A 503 20.25 22.70 -13.93
C LEU A 503 21.73 22.34 -13.89
N ILE A 504 22.51 22.87 -14.85
CA ILE A 504 23.95 22.58 -14.96
C ILE A 504 24.71 23.07 -13.73
N GLN A 505 24.49 24.33 -13.34
CA GLN A 505 25.08 24.90 -12.13
C GLN A 505 24.75 24.05 -10.89
N THR A 506 23.49 23.63 -10.73
CA THR A 506 23.07 22.86 -9.56
C THR A 506 23.77 21.50 -9.49
N ILE A 507 23.84 20.75 -10.60
CA ILE A 507 24.51 19.45 -10.61
C ILE A 507 26.01 19.63 -10.35
N GLN A 508 26.64 20.64 -10.95
CA GLN A 508 28.04 20.94 -10.68
C GLN A 508 28.29 21.27 -9.20
N ASP A 509 27.46 22.10 -8.58
CA ASP A 509 27.58 22.44 -7.16
C ASP A 509 27.47 21.19 -6.27
N MET A 510 26.64 20.21 -6.64
CA MET A 510 26.52 18.93 -5.95
C MET A 510 27.78 18.05 -6.10
N VAL A 511 28.48 18.11 -7.24
CA VAL A 511 29.77 17.43 -7.43
C VAL A 511 30.89 18.14 -6.67
N VAL A 512 30.98 19.47 -6.77
CA VAL A 512 32.00 20.28 -6.09
C VAL A 512 31.89 20.19 -4.57
N SER A 513 30.67 20.14 -4.04
CA SER A 513 30.43 19.94 -2.60
C SER A 513 30.74 18.51 -2.12
N GLY A 514 31.06 17.58 -3.02
CA GLY A 514 31.36 16.19 -2.70
C GLY A 514 30.14 15.35 -2.34
N ARG A 515 28.92 15.87 -2.57
CA ARG A 515 27.68 15.13 -2.37
C ARG A 515 27.54 14.04 -3.42
N PHE A 516 27.75 14.39 -4.68
CA PHE A 516 27.85 13.42 -5.78
C PHE A 516 29.31 13.03 -5.92
N GLN A 517 29.64 11.81 -5.49
CA GLN A 517 31.00 11.30 -5.61
C GLN A 517 31.23 10.76 -7.01
N VAL A 518 32.33 11.17 -7.65
CA VAL A 518 32.77 10.62 -8.93
C VAL A 518 33.53 9.33 -8.62
N ASP A 519 32.90 8.18 -8.86
CA ASP A 519 33.42 6.86 -8.48
C ASP A 519 33.73 6.05 -9.74
N ASP A 520 34.97 5.57 -9.85
CA ASP A 520 35.43 4.79 -11.00
C ASP A 520 35.36 3.27 -10.80
N THR A 521 34.73 2.81 -9.71
CA THR A 521 34.56 1.39 -9.41
C THR A 521 33.21 0.84 -9.89
N THR A 522 33.25 -0.20 -10.74
CA THR A 522 32.07 -0.93 -11.23
C THR A 522 31.56 -1.93 -10.18
N ASN A 523 30.92 -1.48 -9.12
CA ASN A 523 30.26 -2.37 -8.16
C ASN A 523 28.78 -1.98 -8.03
N SER A 524 27.91 -2.68 -8.77
CA SER A 524 26.46 -2.63 -8.53
C SER A 524 25.90 -4.06 -8.51
N SER A 525 25.86 -4.66 -7.32
CA SER A 525 24.96 -5.77 -7.03
C SER A 525 23.69 -5.18 -6.43
N ALA A 526 22.57 -5.20 -7.17
CA ALA A 526 21.29 -4.70 -6.68
C ALA A 526 20.41 -5.89 -6.24
N GLY A 527 20.22 -6.06 -4.94
CA GLY A 527 19.07 -6.77 -4.38
C GLY A 527 17.87 -5.83 -4.21
N LEU A 528 16.66 -6.38 -4.13
CA LEU A 528 15.40 -5.62 -3.96
C LEU A 528 15.37 -4.73 -2.69
N LEU A 529 16.24 -5.00 -1.71
CA LEU A 529 16.39 -4.25 -0.45
C LEU A 529 17.49 -3.17 -0.49
N ASP A 530 18.35 -3.15 -1.51
CA ASP A 530 19.41 -2.13 -1.68
C ASP A 530 18.89 -0.81 -2.29
N VAL A 531 17.58 -0.74 -2.58
CA VAL A 531 16.94 0.36 -3.31
C VAL A 531 16.97 1.68 -2.54
N ILE A 532 17.18 1.68 -1.22
CA ILE A 532 17.06 2.89 -0.38
C ILE A 532 18.41 3.42 0.14
N ASP A 533 19.43 2.57 0.29
CA ASP A 533 20.61 2.86 1.14
C ASP A 533 21.89 3.31 0.41
N THR A 534 21.86 3.44 -0.92
CA THR A 534 23.07 3.85 -1.68
C THR A 534 23.12 5.36 -1.90
N LYS A 535 24.18 6.00 -1.39
CA LYS A 535 24.55 7.36 -1.78
C LYS A 535 24.86 7.38 -3.28
N PHE A 536 24.26 8.31 -4.01
CA PHE A 536 24.51 8.47 -5.44
C PHE A 536 25.99 8.75 -5.72
N SER A 537 26.57 7.91 -6.59
CA SER A 537 27.88 8.11 -7.18
C SER A 537 27.74 8.22 -8.70
N ILE A 538 28.47 9.16 -9.28
CA ILE A 538 28.55 9.29 -10.73
C ILE A 538 29.49 8.20 -11.22
N ASN A 539 28.90 7.14 -11.77
CA ASN A 539 29.59 6.08 -12.51
C ASN A 539 29.40 6.29 -14.03
N ASP A 540 29.91 5.38 -14.86
CA ASP A 540 29.79 5.47 -16.33
C ASP A 540 28.34 5.64 -16.80
N SER A 541 27.39 4.91 -16.23
CA SER A 541 25.98 4.91 -16.67
C SER A 541 25.29 6.24 -16.39
N SER A 542 25.44 6.76 -15.17
CA SER A 542 24.88 8.07 -14.82
C SER A 542 25.63 9.21 -15.53
N ALA A 543 26.94 9.04 -15.79
CA ALA A 543 27.70 9.95 -16.62
C ALA A 543 27.19 9.99 -18.07
N THR A 544 26.79 8.86 -18.67
CA THR A 544 26.15 8.84 -20.00
C THR A 544 24.91 9.74 -20.04
N ARG A 545 24.04 9.66 -19.01
CA ARG A 545 22.80 10.45 -18.93
C ARG A 545 23.08 11.94 -18.76
N ILE A 546 24.04 12.27 -17.90
CA ILE A 546 24.50 13.66 -17.72
C ILE A 546 25.09 14.19 -19.04
N LEU A 547 25.95 13.42 -19.71
CA LEU A 547 26.54 13.81 -21.00
C LEU A 547 25.47 14.01 -22.07
N TRP A 548 24.40 13.22 -22.08
CA TRP A 548 23.26 13.47 -22.96
C TRP A 548 22.59 14.81 -22.66
N VAL A 549 22.35 15.14 -21.38
CA VAL A 549 21.82 16.47 -21.00
C VAL A 549 22.75 17.57 -21.51
N LEU A 550 24.07 17.44 -21.28
CA LEU A 550 25.06 18.43 -21.71
C LEU A 550 25.08 18.58 -23.24
N PHE A 551 25.16 17.46 -23.97
CA PHE A 551 25.11 17.41 -25.43
C PHE A 551 23.88 18.12 -25.98
N GLN A 552 22.69 17.72 -25.50
CA GLN A 552 21.42 18.28 -25.95
C GLN A 552 21.32 19.77 -25.58
N THR A 553 21.91 20.20 -24.48
CA THR A 553 21.94 21.60 -24.07
C THR A 553 22.73 22.43 -25.08
N VAL A 554 23.97 22.04 -25.37
CA VAL A 554 24.87 22.82 -26.25
C VAL A 554 24.54 22.71 -27.73
N GLN A 555 23.74 21.73 -28.13
CA GLN A 555 23.37 21.56 -29.53
C GLN A 555 22.54 22.75 -30.02
N SER A 556 23.05 23.45 -31.05
CA SER A 556 22.38 24.59 -31.70
C SER A 556 22.15 25.81 -30.79
N MET A 557 23.02 26.05 -29.81
CA MET A 557 23.00 27.27 -29.00
C MET A 557 23.52 28.48 -29.78
N THR A 558 23.12 29.67 -29.37
CA THR A 558 23.78 30.91 -29.80
C THR A 558 25.05 31.16 -28.98
N PRO A 559 26.01 31.98 -29.46
CA PRO A 559 27.21 32.31 -28.70
C PRO A 559 26.94 32.93 -27.32
N ASP A 560 25.89 33.76 -27.20
CA ASP A 560 25.51 34.37 -25.92
C ASP A 560 24.96 33.34 -24.93
N GLU A 561 24.13 32.39 -25.41
CA GLU A 561 23.63 31.27 -24.61
C GLU A 561 24.76 30.35 -24.14
N MET A 562 25.76 30.14 -24.99
CA MET A 562 26.93 29.35 -24.66
C MET A 562 27.81 30.05 -23.61
N ALA A 563 27.97 31.38 -23.67
CA ALA A 563 28.69 32.12 -22.63
C ALA A 563 27.97 31.98 -21.27
N GLU A 564 26.65 32.11 -21.23
CA GLU A 564 25.85 31.96 -20.01
C GLU A 564 25.95 30.55 -19.39
N ILE A 565 25.97 29.48 -20.21
CA ILE A 565 26.12 28.11 -19.68
C ILE A 565 27.57 27.85 -19.19
N VAL A 566 28.57 28.46 -19.81
CA VAL A 566 29.96 28.41 -19.34
C VAL A 566 30.09 29.11 -17.99
N GLU A 567 29.44 30.26 -17.76
CA GLU A 567 29.38 30.92 -16.45
C GLU A 567 28.69 30.07 -15.38
N GLN A 568 27.76 29.20 -15.78
CA GLN A 568 27.16 28.19 -14.90
C GLN A 568 28.10 27.01 -14.59
N GLY A 569 29.35 27.05 -15.11
CA GLY A 569 30.44 26.11 -14.90
C GLY A 569 30.30 24.79 -15.67
N PHE A 570 29.56 24.82 -16.77
CA PHE A 570 29.41 23.71 -17.73
C PHE A 570 30.75 23.04 -18.07
N LEU A 571 31.80 23.82 -18.36
CA LEU A 571 33.11 23.31 -18.73
C LEU A 571 33.80 22.53 -17.62
N THR A 572 33.79 23.11 -16.41
CA THR A 572 34.34 22.46 -15.22
C THR A 572 33.63 21.14 -14.98
N PHE A 573 32.30 21.13 -15.09
CA PHE A 573 31.52 19.93 -14.89
C PHE A 573 31.81 18.86 -15.95
N PHE A 574 31.84 19.24 -17.23
CA PHE A 574 32.16 18.35 -18.35
C PHE A 574 33.51 17.63 -18.16
N ILE A 575 34.56 18.37 -17.79
CA ILE A 575 35.89 17.80 -17.52
C ILE A 575 35.87 16.85 -16.31
N THR A 576 35.09 17.19 -15.29
CA THR A 576 34.98 16.39 -14.06
C THR A 576 34.36 15.01 -14.31
N LEU A 577 33.59 14.82 -15.39
CA LEU A 577 33.02 13.52 -15.78
C LEU A 577 34.02 12.59 -16.47
N TYR A 578 35.09 13.13 -17.07
CA TYR A 578 36.06 12.33 -17.83
C TYR A 578 36.60 11.09 -17.09
N PRO A 579 36.94 11.15 -15.78
CA PRO A 579 37.46 10.01 -15.04
C PRO A 579 36.52 8.79 -14.99
N VAL A 580 35.20 8.96 -15.17
CA VAL A 580 34.24 7.84 -15.07
C VAL A 580 33.75 7.32 -16.42
N VAL A 581 34.19 7.96 -17.51
CA VAL A 581 33.95 7.49 -18.88
C VAL A 581 34.80 6.25 -19.16
N SER A 582 34.14 5.12 -19.36
CA SER A 582 34.72 3.78 -19.47
C SER A 582 34.16 2.95 -20.62
N THR A 583 32.89 3.16 -21.02
CA THR A 583 32.29 2.46 -22.16
C THR A 583 32.48 3.22 -23.47
N ILE A 584 32.46 2.50 -24.61
CA ILE A 584 32.62 3.11 -25.94
C ILE A 584 31.49 4.11 -26.21
N GLU A 585 30.25 3.77 -25.83
CA GLU A 585 29.08 4.61 -26.05
C GLU A 585 29.20 5.94 -25.30
N THR A 586 29.52 5.90 -24.00
CA THR A 586 29.74 7.09 -23.17
C THR A 586 30.90 7.93 -23.71
N PHE A 587 31.98 7.29 -24.16
CA PHE A 587 33.15 7.97 -24.71
C PHE A 587 32.85 8.67 -26.05
N MET A 588 32.08 8.04 -26.94
CA MET A 588 31.65 8.64 -28.20
C MET A 588 30.78 9.87 -27.94
N LEU A 589 29.81 9.77 -27.03
CA LEU A 589 28.96 10.90 -26.63
C LEU A 589 29.77 12.06 -26.02
N TYR A 590 30.79 11.75 -25.21
CA TYR A 590 31.72 12.74 -24.68
C TYR A 590 32.45 13.49 -25.82
N CYS A 591 32.93 12.76 -26.82
CA CYS A 591 33.60 13.35 -27.99
C CYS A 591 32.64 14.20 -28.83
N ASP A 592 31.41 13.74 -29.07
CA ASP A 592 30.40 14.46 -29.84
C ASP A 592 29.98 15.76 -29.14
N THR A 593 29.89 15.73 -27.81
CA THR A 593 29.66 16.91 -26.98
C THR A 593 30.80 17.92 -27.14
N LEU A 594 32.05 17.47 -27.01
CA LEU A 594 33.24 18.31 -27.20
C LEU A 594 33.29 18.93 -28.60
N HIS A 595 33.03 18.13 -29.63
CA HIS A 595 33.00 18.61 -31.01
C HIS A 595 31.88 19.66 -31.22
N THR A 596 30.72 19.44 -30.63
CA THR A 596 29.58 20.37 -30.70
C THR A 596 29.94 21.71 -30.05
N ILE A 597 30.54 21.67 -28.87
CA ILE A 597 31.00 22.87 -28.17
C ILE A 597 32.00 23.67 -29.01
N ILE A 598 32.99 22.98 -29.58
CA ILE A 598 34.06 23.59 -30.38
C ILE A 598 33.56 24.19 -31.70
N SER A 599 32.52 23.60 -32.30
CA SER A 599 32.02 24.01 -33.61
C SER A 599 31.11 25.24 -33.59
N HIS A 600 30.81 25.81 -32.41
CA HIS A 600 30.09 27.09 -32.29
C HIS A 600 31.00 28.29 -32.61
N ASP A 601 30.45 29.27 -33.35
CA ASP A 601 31.08 30.38 -34.08
C ASP A 601 32.43 30.96 -33.55
N GLN A 602 33.38 31.15 -34.47
CA GLN A 602 34.82 30.93 -34.29
C GLN A 602 35.64 32.04 -33.60
N ASP A 603 35.23 33.31 -33.54
CA ASP A 603 36.23 34.37 -33.24
C ASP A 603 36.27 34.91 -31.79
N LYS A 604 35.14 34.87 -31.06
CA LYS A 604 35.03 35.45 -29.70
C LYS A 604 34.97 34.37 -28.63
N PHE A 605 34.11 33.36 -28.84
CA PHE A 605 33.93 32.25 -27.92
C PHE A 605 35.20 31.39 -27.84
N GLU A 606 35.88 31.18 -28.97
CA GLU A 606 37.10 30.38 -29.06
C GLU A 606 38.19 30.84 -28.07
N ARG A 607 38.41 32.15 -27.87
CA ARG A 607 39.50 32.64 -27.00
C ARG A 607 39.23 32.43 -25.50
N GLU A 608 38.02 32.75 -25.05
CA GLU A 608 37.61 32.58 -23.65
C GLU A 608 37.52 31.09 -23.31
N PHE A 609 36.92 30.31 -24.20
CA PHE A 609 36.79 28.86 -24.10
C PHE A 609 38.14 28.12 -24.04
N LYS A 610 39.07 28.46 -24.95
CA LYS A 610 40.42 27.88 -24.97
C LYS A 610 41.19 28.18 -23.69
N THR A 611 41.07 29.42 -23.18
CA THR A 611 41.75 29.84 -21.94
C THR A 611 41.24 29.02 -20.76
N GLU A 612 39.93 28.85 -20.64
CA GLU A 612 39.34 28.10 -19.54
C GLU A 612 39.64 26.59 -19.61
N LEU A 613 39.66 25.98 -20.79
CA LEU A 613 40.09 24.57 -20.95
C LEU A 613 41.57 24.36 -20.54
N ILE A 614 42.44 25.33 -20.85
CA ILE A 614 43.85 25.30 -20.44
C ILE A 614 43.95 25.44 -18.91
N ASP A 615 43.22 26.38 -18.32
CA ASP A 615 43.20 26.61 -16.87
C ASP A 615 42.66 25.40 -16.10
N LEU A 616 41.68 24.69 -16.67
CA LEU A 616 41.14 23.44 -16.14
C LEU A 616 42.02 22.21 -16.39
N LYS A 617 43.21 22.41 -16.98
CA LYS A 617 44.20 21.35 -17.27
C LYS A 617 43.63 20.20 -18.12
N PHE A 618 42.75 20.52 -19.07
CA PHE A 618 42.16 19.54 -19.98
C PHE A 618 43.21 18.71 -20.73
N LEU A 619 44.35 19.32 -21.07
CA LEU A 619 45.46 18.67 -21.76
C LEU A 619 46.23 17.66 -20.89
N ASP A 620 46.05 17.71 -19.56
CA ASP A 620 46.69 16.80 -18.60
C ASP A 620 45.83 15.57 -18.29
N LEU A 621 44.64 15.44 -18.90
CA LEU A 621 43.76 14.28 -18.71
C LEU A 621 44.43 13.01 -19.24
N VAL A 622 44.60 12.01 -18.38
CA VAL A 622 45.27 10.75 -18.71
C VAL A 622 44.31 9.80 -19.42
N PRO A 623 44.66 9.23 -20.59
CA PRO A 623 43.84 8.22 -21.25
C PRO A 623 43.55 7.03 -20.33
N LYS A 624 42.28 6.72 -20.08
CA LYS A 624 41.91 5.43 -19.46
C LYS A 624 41.99 4.31 -20.52
N PRO A 625 42.63 3.17 -20.21
CA PRO A 625 42.52 1.98 -21.04
C PRO A 625 41.07 1.49 -20.94
N SER A 626 40.32 1.54 -22.05
CA SER A 626 39.04 0.84 -22.09
C SER A 626 39.31 -0.67 -21.99
N SER A 627 38.33 -1.43 -21.52
CA SER A 627 38.37 -2.89 -21.45
C SER A 627 38.43 -3.58 -22.82
N ILE A 628 38.48 -2.82 -23.92
CA ILE A 628 38.50 -3.30 -25.29
C ILE A 628 39.72 -2.72 -26.02
N ASP A 629 40.61 -3.62 -26.44
CA ASP A 629 41.84 -3.38 -27.22
C ASP A 629 42.60 -2.07 -26.90
N PRO A 630 43.62 -2.13 -26.02
CA PRO A 630 44.44 -0.98 -25.63
C PRO A 630 45.02 -0.18 -26.80
N GLY A 631 45.23 -0.82 -27.96
CA GLY A 631 45.75 -0.17 -29.15
C GLY A 631 44.76 0.81 -29.81
N SER A 632 43.48 0.47 -29.83
CA SER A 632 42.43 1.28 -30.45
C SER A 632 42.05 2.50 -29.60
N THR A 633 41.91 2.31 -28.28
CA THR A 633 41.54 3.35 -27.32
C THR A 633 42.66 4.39 -27.15
N LEU A 634 43.91 3.95 -27.08
CA LEU A 634 45.07 4.85 -27.00
C LEU A 634 45.24 5.67 -28.28
N GLN A 635 45.13 5.03 -29.46
CA GLN A 635 45.20 5.75 -30.74
C GLN A 635 44.05 6.74 -30.91
N PHE A 636 42.85 6.41 -30.40
CA PHE A 636 41.68 7.27 -30.50
C PHE A 636 41.69 8.41 -29.48
N HIS A 637 42.13 8.19 -28.23
CA HIS A 637 42.37 9.26 -27.27
C HIS A 637 43.50 10.20 -27.74
N GLN A 638 44.58 9.65 -28.29
CA GLN A 638 45.61 10.44 -28.96
C GLN A 638 45.03 11.23 -30.14
N ARG A 639 44.02 10.71 -30.84
CA ARG A 639 43.31 11.42 -31.91
C ARG A 639 42.36 12.50 -31.38
N MET A 640 41.69 12.28 -30.24
CA MET A 640 40.87 13.27 -29.54
C MET A 640 41.73 14.40 -28.99
N VAL A 641 42.82 14.10 -28.27
CA VAL A 641 43.80 15.09 -27.79
C VAL A 641 44.46 15.80 -28.97
N LYS A 642 44.79 15.08 -30.05
CA LYS A 642 45.33 15.70 -31.28
C LYS A 642 44.31 16.58 -32.00
N ASN A 643 43.04 16.18 -32.08
CA ASN A 643 41.99 17.01 -32.68
C ASN A 643 41.70 18.23 -31.79
N ALA A 644 41.62 18.04 -30.47
CA ALA A 644 41.53 19.12 -29.51
C ALA A 644 42.74 20.07 -29.62
N LEU A 645 43.97 19.57 -29.75
CA LEU A 645 45.20 20.36 -29.96
C LEU A 645 45.36 20.98 -31.36
N VAL A 646 44.65 20.49 -32.37
CA VAL A 646 44.61 21.08 -33.72
C VAL A 646 43.55 22.19 -33.78
N ILE A 647 42.57 22.14 -32.89
CA ILE A 647 41.50 23.11 -32.75
C ILE A 647 41.88 24.19 -31.73
N LEU A 648 42.46 23.84 -30.57
CA LEU A 648 43.17 24.74 -29.62
C LEU A 648 44.34 25.44 -30.32
#